data_AF-A0A2G6MS06-F1
#
_entry.id   AF-A0A2G6MS06-F1
#
_cell.length_a   1.000
_cell.length_b   1.000
_cell.length_c   1.000
_cell.angle_alpha   90.00
_cell.angle_beta   90.00
_cell.angle_gamma   90.00
#
_symmetry.space_group_name_H-M   'P 1'
#
loop_
_entity.id
_entity.type
_entity.pdbx_description
1 polymer ?
#
loop_
_entity_poly.entity_id
_entity_poly.type
_entity_poly.pdbx_seq_one_letter_code
_entity_poly.pdbx_strand_id
1 'polypeptide(L)'
;MKKANNQGWCKQSVQVLSSTPYLPSVLFLLVVGLFVLAQTFDHTTESYIYKIGDVASRDIKAPKDFFIEDKATNLAKMDYVKTSIRTVYDFDANLLKNITDNIISAMRFGRRMFQPQDNALVYVPPEFLGPTFSMALASKPEFEKKLGIEISKGAFQLLFNEKFSEEITGHLTAIIGTILTNGVVSNKEVLLTEEEKGITLRTIQSHKERIIANLNVFYGPDQAKTMVRVVGLPILKSVNYSLANLIVDICQRLLRPNITLNKNETEKRISQAQARIKPTLYQIKAGEMIIREGERVDELKLVKLNALNEQVEDKDVIMTITGICMFASLLLFVVYFLYLKNHPKLGRDINKHMTFLTLGLLLYIGVTQLAVYIAHASNPEISGKIASSAIYMVVPLPAAAMITCIFLGFDIALYFSLVLCSLCTISFGCEFQVFLFFFLSSITAAYWIKERSERHHFIVAGFKLALFNACLAIALGFFMPAQVLPWGVLLKQMTMAVGGGIFAAILTVGFTPLIEVLFNYTTAAKLLEFSNLDQPLIKRLMIEAPGTYNHSVIVATLAEAAASAINADSLKAKVMGYYHDIGKLDKTMYFIENQADGRNRHDKLSPSMSALILIGHVKKGVEIAKKHKLGNEIVEGIIQHHGTSLIKYFYNKSVNAGNENINEEDFRYPGPKPQTREAGIVMLADVAEAATRALERPTPSRIQGRVKGLINDIFADGQLEECEMTLKDLHQIAKSFNTILTSIHHSRIEYPDKPQDKRQDKKQDNKNGKPKDTDRQPPKGEPADALPVQKDRTDLKRLGL
;
A
#
# COMPACT_ATOMS: atom_id res chain seq x y z
N MET A 1 -18.60 22.71 -43.28
CA MET A 1 -18.95 23.58 -42.12
C MET A 1 -19.26 22.84 -40.80
N LYS A 2 -18.87 21.56 -40.60
CA LYS A 2 -19.13 20.84 -39.31
C LYS A 2 -17.91 20.62 -38.39
N LYS A 3 -16.70 21.07 -38.75
CA LYS A 3 -15.48 20.94 -37.92
C LYS A 3 -15.24 22.08 -36.92
N ALA A 4 -16.04 23.16 -36.96
CA ALA A 4 -15.82 24.35 -36.12
C ALA A 4 -16.52 24.29 -34.74
N ASN A 5 -17.55 23.44 -34.56
CA ASN A 5 -18.39 23.49 -33.35
C ASN A 5 -17.85 22.66 -32.16
N ASN A 6 -17.13 21.56 -32.40
CA ASN A 6 -16.57 20.74 -31.30
C ASN A 6 -15.37 21.38 -30.58
N GLN A 7 -14.67 22.33 -31.22
CA GLN A 7 -13.60 23.09 -30.55
C GLN A 7 -14.14 24.18 -29.62
N GLY A 8 -15.40 24.61 -29.79
CA GLY A 8 -16.04 25.62 -28.94
C GLY A 8 -16.35 25.08 -27.56
N TRP A 9 -16.97 23.90 -27.48
CA TRP A 9 -17.40 23.29 -26.22
C TRP A 9 -16.21 22.99 -25.29
N CYS A 10 -15.16 22.37 -25.82
CA CYS A 10 -13.96 22.04 -25.04
C CYS A 10 -13.25 23.31 -24.50
N LYS A 11 -13.23 24.40 -25.29
CA LYS A 11 -12.66 25.69 -24.86
C LYS A 11 -13.53 26.38 -23.81
N GLN A 12 -14.85 26.35 -23.97
CA GLN A 12 -15.80 26.93 -23.01
C GLN A 12 -15.72 26.21 -21.66
N SER A 13 -15.66 24.88 -21.66
CA SER A 13 -15.53 24.08 -20.43
C SER A 13 -14.23 24.36 -19.69
N VAL A 14 -13.09 24.42 -20.39
CA VAL A 14 -11.78 24.76 -19.79
C VAL A 14 -11.78 26.19 -19.23
N GLN A 15 -12.42 27.14 -19.92
CA GLN A 15 -12.48 28.53 -19.48
C GLN A 15 -13.39 28.73 -18.26
N VAL A 16 -14.51 28.00 -18.18
CA VAL A 16 -15.40 27.99 -17.00
C VAL A 16 -14.74 27.31 -15.81
N LEU A 17 -14.02 26.20 -16.01
CA LEU A 17 -13.26 25.54 -14.96
C LEU A 17 -12.16 26.47 -14.40
N SER A 18 -11.50 27.27 -15.26
CA SER A 18 -10.41 28.14 -14.84
C SER A 18 -10.79 29.32 -13.92
N SER A 19 -12.07 29.73 -13.87
CA SER A 19 -12.51 30.94 -13.16
C SER A 19 -13.25 30.68 -11.84
N THR A 20 -13.55 29.43 -11.49
CA THR A 20 -14.29 29.09 -10.26
C THR A 20 -13.38 28.98 -9.03
N PRO A 21 -13.66 29.72 -7.93
CA PRO A 21 -12.81 29.72 -6.73
C PRO A 21 -12.87 28.42 -5.92
N TYR A 22 -13.95 27.65 -6.02
CA TYR A 22 -14.14 26.38 -5.31
C TYR A 22 -13.66 25.15 -6.08
N LEU A 23 -13.08 25.34 -7.28
CA LEU A 23 -12.68 24.22 -8.15
C LEU A 23 -11.72 23.22 -7.47
N PRO A 24 -10.66 23.65 -6.76
CA PRO A 24 -9.73 22.70 -6.14
C PRO A 24 -10.42 21.78 -5.12
N SER A 25 -11.39 22.32 -4.36
CA SER A 25 -12.15 21.55 -3.38
C SER A 25 -13.10 20.54 -4.03
N VAL A 26 -13.74 20.91 -5.13
CA VAL A 26 -14.61 19.99 -5.90
C VAL A 26 -13.78 18.87 -6.54
N LEU A 27 -12.63 19.21 -7.13
CA LEU A 27 -11.70 18.24 -7.72
C LEU A 27 -11.16 17.27 -6.66
N PHE A 28 -10.85 17.76 -5.46
CA PHE A 28 -10.45 16.93 -4.33
C PHE A 28 -11.51 15.89 -3.96
N LEU A 29 -12.76 16.33 -3.75
CA LEU A 29 -13.85 15.43 -3.39
C LEU A 29 -14.12 14.40 -4.49
N LEU A 30 -14.01 14.81 -5.76
CA LEU A 30 -14.17 13.92 -6.91
C LEU A 30 -13.08 12.84 -6.94
N VAL A 31 -11.82 13.20 -6.69
CA VAL A 31 -10.71 12.23 -6.62
C VAL A 31 -10.95 11.21 -5.51
N VAL A 32 -11.25 11.67 -4.29
CA VAL A 32 -11.47 10.78 -3.15
C VAL A 32 -12.67 9.86 -3.42
N GLY A 33 -13.79 10.43 -3.88
CA GLY A 33 -15.01 9.67 -4.18
C GLY A 33 -14.81 8.60 -5.25
N LEU A 34 -14.18 8.95 -6.39
CA LEU A 34 -13.91 7.99 -7.46
C LEU A 34 -12.86 6.95 -7.05
N PHE A 35 -11.84 7.34 -6.30
CA PHE A 35 -10.83 6.40 -5.80
C PHE A 35 -11.45 5.39 -4.84
N VAL A 36 -12.25 5.85 -3.86
CA VAL A 36 -12.96 4.96 -2.93
C VAL A 36 -13.90 4.03 -3.70
N LEU A 37 -14.68 4.55 -4.64
CA LEU A 37 -15.58 3.74 -5.48
C LEU A 37 -14.81 2.67 -6.27
N ALA A 38 -13.63 3.01 -6.81
CA ALA A 38 -12.79 2.04 -7.50
C ALA A 38 -12.29 0.91 -6.58
N GLN A 39 -11.94 1.21 -5.32
CA GLN A 39 -11.53 0.18 -4.35
C GLN A 39 -12.70 -0.68 -3.87
N THR A 40 -13.93 -0.14 -3.82
CA THR A 40 -15.10 -0.93 -3.39
C THR A 40 -15.51 -2.03 -4.36
N PHE A 41 -15.16 -1.90 -5.64
CA PHE A 41 -15.48 -2.90 -6.67
C PHE A 41 -14.71 -4.22 -6.48
N ASP A 42 -13.55 -4.18 -5.81
CA ASP A 42 -12.70 -5.35 -5.54
C ASP A 42 -13.07 -6.08 -4.23
N HIS A 43 -13.90 -5.44 -3.39
CA HIS A 43 -14.31 -5.95 -2.07
C HIS A 43 -15.70 -6.57 -2.05
N THR A 44 -16.29 -6.94 -3.20
CA THR A 44 -17.49 -7.79 -3.18
C THR A 44 -17.11 -9.15 -2.62
N THR A 45 -17.34 -9.32 -1.32
CA THR A 45 -17.20 -10.58 -0.60
C THR A 45 -18.09 -11.61 -1.29
N GLU A 46 -17.49 -12.62 -1.90
CA GLU A 46 -18.23 -13.76 -2.41
C GLU A 46 -18.79 -14.56 -1.23
N SER A 47 -19.97 -14.18 -0.73
CA SER A 47 -20.64 -14.98 0.29
C SER A 47 -21.24 -16.22 -0.38
N TYR A 48 -20.74 -17.41 -0.07
CA TYR A 48 -21.28 -18.67 -0.61
C TYR A 48 -22.49 -19.14 0.21
N ILE A 49 -23.57 -18.33 0.21
CA ILE A 49 -24.78 -18.65 1.00
C ILE A 49 -25.66 -19.59 0.16
N TYR A 50 -25.61 -20.89 0.47
CA TYR A 50 -26.44 -21.93 -0.12
C TYR A 50 -27.20 -22.69 0.96
N LYS A 51 -28.40 -23.19 0.63
CA LYS A 51 -29.20 -24.10 1.45
C LYS A 51 -29.23 -25.49 0.84
N ILE A 52 -29.58 -26.48 1.66
CA ILE A 52 -29.76 -27.87 1.20
C ILE A 52 -30.86 -27.88 0.12
N GLY A 53 -30.53 -28.45 -1.05
CA GLY A 53 -31.44 -28.51 -2.20
C GLY A 53 -31.30 -27.38 -3.21
N ASP A 54 -30.57 -26.30 -2.90
CA ASP A 54 -30.26 -25.26 -3.87
C ASP A 54 -29.41 -25.82 -5.02
N VAL A 55 -29.52 -25.23 -6.21
CA VAL A 55 -28.69 -25.55 -7.36
C VAL A 55 -27.57 -24.51 -7.46
N ALA A 56 -26.32 -24.96 -7.52
CA ALA A 56 -25.18 -24.07 -7.65
C ALA A 56 -25.23 -23.32 -8.99
N SER A 57 -25.09 -21.99 -8.95
CA SER A 57 -25.12 -21.14 -10.14
C SER A 57 -23.76 -21.02 -10.84
N ARG A 58 -22.69 -21.57 -10.25
CA ARG A 58 -21.31 -21.56 -10.76
C ARG A 58 -20.46 -22.63 -10.08
N ASP A 59 -19.34 -22.99 -10.70
CA ASP A 59 -18.31 -23.83 -10.08
C ASP A 59 -17.69 -23.14 -8.85
N ILE A 60 -17.57 -23.86 -7.73
CA ILE A 60 -16.89 -23.38 -6.52
C ILE A 60 -15.75 -24.33 -6.19
N LYS A 61 -14.53 -23.80 -6.13
CA LYS A 61 -13.30 -24.51 -5.75
C LYS A 61 -12.74 -23.94 -4.44
N ALA A 62 -12.00 -24.76 -3.72
CA ALA A 62 -11.28 -24.33 -2.51
C ALA A 62 -10.16 -23.31 -2.86
N PRO A 63 -10.19 -22.08 -2.34
CA PRO A 63 -9.18 -21.06 -2.67
C PRO A 63 -7.85 -21.25 -1.93
N LYS A 64 -7.86 -21.99 -0.81
CA LYS A 64 -6.69 -22.32 0.02
C LYS A 64 -6.94 -23.65 0.71
N ASP A 65 -5.89 -24.24 1.27
CA ASP A 65 -6.01 -25.45 2.08
C ASP A 65 -6.83 -25.17 3.35
N PHE A 66 -7.79 -26.02 3.66
CA PHE A 66 -8.55 -25.94 4.90
C PHE A 66 -8.98 -27.29 5.47
N PHE A 67 -9.30 -27.29 6.76
CA PHE A 67 -9.65 -28.50 7.49
C PHE A 67 -11.15 -28.55 7.79
N ILE A 68 -11.73 -29.73 7.63
CA ILE A 68 -13.11 -30.05 8.01
C ILE A 68 -13.08 -31.24 8.96
N GLU A 69 -13.96 -31.25 9.95
CA GLU A 69 -14.11 -32.39 10.85
C GLU A 69 -14.65 -33.63 10.13
N ASP A 70 -13.93 -34.76 10.24
CA ASP A 70 -14.41 -36.05 9.78
C ASP A 70 -15.29 -36.70 10.86
N LYS A 71 -16.59 -36.41 10.77
CA LYS A 71 -17.61 -36.92 11.70
C LYS A 71 -17.66 -38.45 11.73
N ALA A 72 -17.48 -39.12 10.59
CA ALA A 72 -17.58 -40.58 10.51
C ALA A 72 -16.40 -41.25 11.25
N THR A 73 -15.18 -40.77 11.02
CA THR A 73 -13.99 -41.26 11.71
C THR A 73 -14.03 -40.92 13.20
N ASN A 74 -14.57 -39.76 13.59
CA ASN A 74 -14.71 -39.37 15.00
C ASN A 74 -15.71 -40.26 15.74
N LEU A 75 -16.85 -40.58 15.12
CA LEU A 75 -17.82 -41.54 15.67
C LEU A 75 -17.20 -42.94 15.82
N ALA A 76 -16.50 -43.43 14.79
CA ALA A 76 -15.82 -44.72 14.86
C ALA A 76 -14.76 -44.78 15.99
N LYS A 77 -14.01 -43.69 16.20
CA LYS A 77 -13.07 -43.57 17.34
C LYS A 77 -13.79 -43.56 18.68
N MET A 78 -14.93 -42.87 18.79
CA MET A 78 -15.74 -42.86 20.02
C MET A 78 -16.28 -44.25 20.36
N ASP A 79 -16.73 -45.00 19.36
CA ASP A 79 -17.22 -46.37 19.54
C ASP A 79 -16.08 -47.34 19.89
N TYR A 80 -14.93 -47.22 19.23
CA TYR A 80 -13.74 -48.01 19.56
C TYR A 80 -13.26 -47.77 21.01
N VAL A 81 -13.26 -46.52 21.47
CA VAL A 81 -12.89 -46.19 22.86
C VAL A 81 -13.89 -46.77 23.84
N LYS A 82 -15.19 -46.73 23.52
CA LYS A 82 -16.26 -47.31 24.34
C LYS A 82 -16.09 -48.83 24.51
N THR A 83 -15.75 -49.56 23.45
CA THR A 83 -15.57 -51.02 23.51
C THR A 83 -14.26 -51.42 24.18
N SER A 84 -13.21 -50.62 24.05
CA SER A 84 -11.86 -50.89 24.60
C SER A 84 -11.74 -50.71 26.11
N ILE A 85 -12.64 -49.93 26.73
CA ILE A 85 -12.60 -49.68 28.18
C ILE A 85 -13.10 -50.92 28.93
N ARG A 86 -12.29 -51.38 29.89
CA ARG A 86 -12.63 -52.50 30.78
C ARG A 86 -13.79 -52.11 31.69
N THR A 87 -14.79 -52.97 31.79
CA THR A 87 -15.88 -52.82 32.76
C THR A 87 -15.34 -52.90 34.19
N VAL A 88 -15.94 -52.12 35.08
CA VAL A 88 -15.57 -52.06 36.49
C VAL A 88 -16.55 -52.91 37.30
N TYR A 89 -16.02 -53.84 38.08
CA TYR A 89 -16.78 -54.64 39.04
C TYR A 89 -16.34 -54.30 40.45
N ASP A 90 -17.30 -54.12 41.33
CA ASP A 90 -17.06 -53.85 42.75
C ASP A 90 -17.01 -55.14 43.54
N PHE A 91 -15.92 -55.31 44.30
CA PHE A 91 -15.70 -56.39 45.25
C PHE A 91 -15.97 -55.91 46.68
N ASP A 92 -16.94 -56.54 47.34
CA ASP A 92 -17.21 -56.30 48.75
C ASP A 92 -16.35 -57.21 49.64
N ALA A 93 -15.22 -56.68 50.10
CA ALA A 93 -14.30 -57.40 50.99
C ALA A 93 -14.86 -57.63 52.40
N ASN A 94 -15.86 -56.84 52.81
CA ASN A 94 -16.47 -56.97 54.14
C ASN A 94 -17.55 -58.06 54.18
N LEU A 95 -18.09 -58.49 53.03
CA LEU A 95 -19.19 -59.47 53.01
C LEU A 95 -18.82 -60.78 53.71
N LEU A 96 -17.62 -61.30 53.43
CA LEU A 96 -17.13 -62.52 54.08
C LEU A 96 -17.02 -62.33 55.60
N LYS A 97 -16.46 -61.20 56.04
CA LYS A 97 -16.33 -60.88 57.46
C LYS A 97 -17.71 -60.77 58.12
N ASN A 98 -18.65 -60.05 57.51
CA ASN A 98 -20.01 -59.87 58.01
C ASN A 98 -20.76 -61.20 58.12
N ILE A 99 -20.68 -62.07 57.11
CA ILE A 99 -21.31 -63.39 57.15
C ILE A 99 -20.66 -64.27 58.23
N THR A 100 -19.34 -64.23 58.36
CA THR A 100 -18.60 -64.95 59.41
C THR A 100 -19.00 -64.48 60.81
N ASP A 101 -19.06 -63.16 61.03
CA ASP A 101 -19.48 -62.55 62.29
C ASP A 101 -20.95 -62.88 62.62
N ASN A 102 -21.83 -62.90 61.61
CA ASN A 102 -23.24 -63.30 61.77
C ASN A 102 -23.36 -64.78 62.18
N ILE A 103 -22.62 -65.69 61.54
CA ILE A 103 -22.58 -67.11 61.93
C ILE A 103 -22.09 -67.25 63.36
N ILE A 104 -20.96 -66.63 63.71
CA ILE A 104 -20.38 -66.71 65.05
C ILE A 104 -21.35 -66.14 66.09
N SER A 105 -22.00 -65.00 65.79
CA SER A 105 -22.98 -64.35 66.67
C SER A 105 -24.22 -65.22 66.88
N ALA A 106 -24.78 -65.80 65.82
CA ALA A 106 -25.93 -66.69 65.89
C ALA A 106 -25.61 -67.98 66.64
N MET A 107 -24.50 -68.65 66.31
CA MET A 107 -24.08 -69.88 66.96
C MET A 107 -23.75 -69.65 68.44
N ARG A 108 -23.09 -68.54 68.79
CA ARG A 108 -22.85 -68.14 70.18
C ARG A 108 -24.14 -67.86 70.93
N PHE A 109 -25.13 -67.23 70.29
CA PHE A 109 -26.46 -67.01 70.87
C PHE A 109 -27.14 -68.34 71.19
N GLY A 110 -27.10 -69.31 70.26
CA GLY A 110 -27.60 -70.67 70.50
C GLY A 110 -26.87 -71.38 71.64
N ARG A 111 -25.54 -71.29 71.70
CA ARG A 111 -24.73 -71.89 72.78
C ARG A 111 -25.05 -71.35 74.17
N ARG A 112 -25.28 -70.03 74.29
CA ARG A 112 -25.62 -69.38 75.58
C ARG A 112 -26.86 -69.97 76.23
N MET A 113 -27.78 -70.55 75.46
CA MET A 113 -28.98 -71.21 76.00
C MET A 113 -28.63 -72.43 76.85
N PHE A 114 -27.45 -73.03 76.64
CA PHE A 114 -26.94 -74.18 77.37
C PHE A 114 -25.89 -73.81 78.43
N GLN A 115 -25.51 -72.53 78.52
CA GLN A 115 -24.60 -72.04 79.56
C GLN A 115 -25.41 -71.68 80.81
N PRO A 116 -24.93 -72.01 82.02
CA PRO A 116 -25.59 -71.60 83.26
C PRO A 116 -25.66 -70.06 83.33
N GLN A 117 -26.82 -69.52 83.65
CA GLN A 117 -26.96 -68.08 83.90
C GLN A 117 -26.37 -67.76 85.27
N ASP A 118 -25.32 -66.94 85.33
CA ASP A 118 -24.63 -66.54 86.57
C ASP A 118 -25.46 -65.67 87.54
N ASN A 119 -26.75 -65.46 87.29
CA ASN A 119 -27.62 -64.61 88.12
C ASN A 119 -28.93 -65.32 88.50
N ALA A 120 -28.86 -66.24 89.47
CA ALA A 120 -29.89 -66.43 90.50
C ALA A 120 -29.35 -67.38 91.59
N LEU A 121 -29.23 -66.86 92.81
CA LEU A 121 -28.97 -67.63 94.04
C LEU A 121 -30.17 -68.55 94.34
N VAL A 122 -30.29 -69.66 93.62
CA VAL A 122 -31.23 -70.75 93.94
C VAL A 122 -30.54 -72.08 93.62
N TYR A 123 -30.44 -72.95 94.61
CA TYR A 123 -29.94 -74.32 94.48
C TYR A 123 -30.87 -75.12 93.55
N VAL A 124 -30.36 -75.53 92.38
CA VAL A 124 -31.07 -76.38 91.40
C VAL A 124 -30.50 -77.82 91.47
N PRO A 125 -31.34 -78.87 91.55
CA PRO A 125 -30.90 -80.27 91.58
C PRO A 125 -30.15 -80.72 90.31
N PRO A 126 -29.32 -81.78 90.36
CA PRO A 126 -28.38 -82.15 89.30
C PRO A 126 -28.99 -82.79 88.01
N GLU A 127 -30.30 -82.71 87.78
CA GLU A 127 -30.98 -83.39 86.65
C GLU A 127 -31.58 -82.45 85.58
N PHE A 128 -31.38 -81.12 85.67
CA PHE A 128 -31.78 -80.18 84.61
C PHE A 128 -30.58 -79.71 83.78
N LEU A 129 -30.06 -80.59 82.93
CA LEU A 129 -28.99 -80.27 82.00
C LEU A 129 -29.55 -79.87 80.62
N GLY A 130 -30.09 -78.65 80.55
CA GLY A 130 -30.37 -77.93 79.30
C GLY A 130 -31.81 -77.44 79.12
N PRO A 131 -32.03 -76.37 78.32
CA PRO A 131 -33.37 -75.90 77.94
C PRO A 131 -34.14 -76.99 77.16
N THR A 132 -35.48 -77.01 77.22
CA THR A 132 -36.27 -77.89 76.33
C THR A 132 -36.30 -77.35 74.89
N PHE A 133 -36.46 -78.22 73.90
CA PHE A 133 -36.52 -77.80 72.49
C PHE A 133 -37.65 -76.79 72.23
N SER A 134 -38.80 -76.92 72.89
CA SER A 134 -39.91 -75.97 72.79
C SER A 134 -39.54 -74.56 73.26
N MET A 135 -38.71 -74.44 74.30
CA MET A 135 -38.21 -73.15 74.80
C MET A 135 -37.16 -72.56 73.85
N ALA A 136 -36.25 -73.38 73.32
CA ALA A 136 -35.29 -72.91 72.31
C ALA A 136 -35.97 -72.50 71.00
N LEU A 137 -37.04 -73.18 70.59
CA LEU A 137 -37.78 -72.87 69.37
C LEU A 137 -38.42 -71.47 69.41
N ALA A 138 -38.81 -70.97 70.59
CA ALA A 138 -39.31 -69.60 70.75
C ALA A 138 -38.26 -68.53 70.42
N SER A 139 -36.97 -68.84 70.61
CA SER A 139 -35.83 -67.95 70.29
C SER A 139 -35.35 -68.05 68.84
N LYS A 140 -35.92 -68.97 68.05
CA LYS A 140 -35.57 -69.20 66.64
C LYS A 140 -35.60 -67.90 65.79
N PRO A 141 -36.61 -67.01 65.89
CA PRO A 141 -36.62 -65.77 65.10
C PRO A 141 -35.44 -64.84 65.42
N GLU A 142 -34.98 -64.80 66.67
CA GLU A 142 -33.82 -64.00 67.07
C GLU A 142 -32.51 -64.63 66.56
N PHE A 143 -32.42 -65.96 66.57
CA PHE A 143 -31.30 -66.69 65.96
C PHE A 143 -31.22 -66.44 64.45
N GLU A 144 -32.34 -66.54 63.72
CA GLU A 144 -32.41 -66.25 62.29
C GLU A 144 -32.06 -64.80 61.97
N LYS A 145 -32.49 -63.85 62.80
CA LYS A 145 -32.10 -62.43 62.68
C LYS A 145 -30.58 -62.23 62.81
N LYS A 146 -29.91 -62.96 63.72
CA LYS A 146 -28.44 -62.91 63.88
C LYS A 146 -27.71 -63.64 62.75
N LEU A 147 -28.26 -64.74 62.26
CA LEU A 147 -27.67 -65.53 61.18
C LEU A 147 -27.84 -64.82 59.82
N GLY A 148 -28.90 -64.04 59.65
CA GLY A 148 -29.22 -63.29 58.44
C GLY A 148 -29.97 -64.09 57.37
N ILE A 149 -30.41 -65.30 57.70
CA ILE A 149 -31.22 -66.19 56.85
C ILE A 149 -32.25 -66.95 57.69
N GLU A 150 -33.32 -67.39 57.03
CA GLU A 150 -34.31 -68.30 57.61
C GLU A 150 -33.92 -69.76 57.41
N ILE A 151 -34.12 -70.57 58.44
CA ILE A 151 -33.84 -72.02 58.44
C ILE A 151 -35.09 -72.81 58.81
N SER A 152 -35.19 -74.05 58.34
CA SER A 152 -36.35 -74.89 58.65
C SER A 152 -36.43 -75.25 60.14
N LYS A 153 -37.62 -75.62 60.63
CA LYS A 153 -37.79 -76.11 62.02
C LYS A 153 -36.90 -77.32 62.30
N GLY A 154 -36.76 -78.24 61.33
CA GLY A 154 -35.89 -79.40 61.43
C GLY A 154 -34.40 -79.04 61.47
N ALA A 155 -33.98 -78.05 60.69
CA ALA A 155 -32.60 -77.53 60.72
C ALA A 155 -32.23 -76.95 62.10
N PHE A 156 -33.12 -76.14 62.69
CA PHE A 156 -32.91 -75.60 64.04
C PHE A 156 -32.90 -76.70 65.11
N GLN A 157 -33.71 -77.74 64.97
CA GLN A 157 -33.70 -78.90 65.88
C GLN A 157 -32.37 -79.66 65.86
N LEU A 158 -31.77 -79.84 64.68
CA LEU A 158 -30.46 -80.47 64.56
C LEU A 158 -29.35 -79.63 65.21
N LEU A 159 -29.35 -78.30 65.01
CA LEU A 159 -28.41 -77.40 65.69
C LEU A 159 -28.57 -77.43 67.22
N PHE A 160 -29.81 -77.52 67.69
CA PHE A 160 -30.14 -77.63 69.10
C PHE A 160 -29.66 -78.94 69.72
N ASN A 161 -29.86 -80.08 69.04
CA ASN A 161 -29.38 -81.39 69.48
C ASN A 161 -27.84 -81.43 69.61
N GLU A 162 -27.15 -80.74 68.69
CA GLU A 162 -25.69 -80.57 68.68
C GLU A 162 -25.20 -79.41 69.58
N LYS A 163 -26.11 -78.82 70.38
CA LYS A 163 -25.83 -77.72 71.32
C LYS A 163 -25.10 -76.52 70.68
N PHE A 164 -25.32 -76.29 69.38
CA PHE A 164 -24.65 -75.23 68.60
C PHE A 164 -23.11 -75.27 68.70
N SER A 165 -22.51 -76.47 68.58
CA SER A 165 -21.07 -76.68 68.77
C SER A 165 -20.15 -75.70 67.99
N GLU A 166 -18.96 -75.44 68.53
CA GLU A 166 -17.93 -74.64 67.84
C GLU A 166 -17.46 -75.33 66.56
N GLU A 167 -17.51 -76.66 66.50
CA GLU A 167 -17.14 -77.45 65.31
C GLU A 167 -18.04 -77.13 64.10
N ILE A 168 -19.36 -77.03 64.30
CA ILE A 168 -20.31 -76.60 63.24
C ILE A 168 -19.99 -75.17 62.79
N THR A 169 -19.64 -74.29 63.73
CA THR A 169 -19.24 -72.89 63.44
C THR A 169 -17.97 -72.86 62.58
N GLY A 170 -16.98 -73.68 62.92
CA GLY A 170 -15.74 -73.84 62.16
C GLY A 170 -15.99 -74.36 60.74
N HIS A 171 -16.85 -75.38 60.58
CA HIS A 171 -17.20 -75.91 59.26
C HIS A 171 -17.93 -74.90 58.36
N LEU A 172 -18.93 -74.19 58.92
CA LEU A 172 -19.68 -73.15 58.19
C LEU A 172 -18.75 -72.02 57.70
N THR A 173 -17.89 -71.53 58.58
CA THR A 173 -16.96 -70.43 58.28
C THR A 173 -15.84 -70.85 57.33
N ALA A 174 -15.33 -72.09 57.42
CA ALA A 174 -14.34 -72.62 56.48
C ALA A 174 -14.91 -72.73 55.06
N ILE A 175 -16.09 -73.33 54.89
CA ILE A 175 -16.70 -73.54 53.57
C ILE A 175 -17.06 -72.20 52.91
N ILE A 176 -17.71 -71.30 53.64
CA ILE A 176 -18.06 -69.97 53.13
C ILE A 176 -16.79 -69.15 52.84
N GLY A 177 -15.78 -69.25 53.71
CA GLY A 177 -14.49 -68.62 53.55
C GLY A 177 -13.83 -68.96 52.22
N THR A 178 -13.71 -70.25 51.89
CA THR A 178 -13.11 -70.69 50.62
C THR A 178 -13.87 -70.17 49.40
N ILE A 179 -15.21 -70.21 49.42
CA ILE A 179 -16.03 -69.83 48.26
C ILE A 179 -16.04 -68.32 48.04
N LEU A 180 -16.24 -67.52 49.08
CA LEU A 180 -16.27 -66.06 48.97
C LEU A 180 -14.87 -65.47 48.75
N THR A 181 -13.80 -66.12 49.21
CA THR A 181 -12.41 -65.68 48.90
C THR A 181 -12.09 -65.85 47.43
N ASN A 182 -12.58 -66.91 46.80
CA ASN A 182 -12.45 -67.10 45.35
C ASN A 182 -13.33 -66.11 44.55
N GLY A 183 -14.46 -65.72 45.12
CA GLY A 183 -15.34 -64.66 44.61
C GLY A 183 -16.57 -65.19 43.89
N VAL A 184 -17.71 -64.58 44.15
CA VAL A 184 -19.02 -64.92 43.58
C VAL A 184 -19.58 -63.69 42.87
N VAL A 185 -19.73 -63.79 41.55
CA VAL A 185 -20.27 -62.73 40.71
C VAL A 185 -21.79 -62.83 40.60
N SER A 186 -22.48 -61.69 40.53
CA SER A 186 -23.94 -61.64 40.44
C SER A 186 -24.49 -62.27 39.15
N ASN A 187 -23.80 -62.09 38.02
CA ASN A 187 -24.13 -62.71 36.75
C ASN A 187 -22.84 -63.11 36.02
N LYS A 188 -22.61 -64.42 35.87
CA LYS A 188 -21.39 -64.94 35.25
C LYS A 188 -21.40 -64.80 33.72
N GLU A 189 -22.57 -64.86 33.09
CA GLU A 189 -22.68 -64.72 31.63
C GLU A 189 -22.27 -63.31 31.19
N VAL A 190 -22.77 -62.28 31.88
CA VAL A 190 -22.39 -60.87 31.62
C VAL A 190 -20.93 -60.59 31.98
N LEU A 191 -20.35 -61.33 32.92
CA LEU A 191 -18.93 -61.22 33.21
C LEU A 191 -18.10 -61.81 32.05
N LEU A 192 -18.51 -62.96 31.51
CA LEU A 192 -17.78 -63.67 30.46
C LEU A 192 -17.82 -62.95 29.10
N THR A 193 -18.78 -62.07 28.84
CA THR A 193 -18.74 -61.21 27.62
C THR A 193 -17.52 -60.28 27.60
N GLU A 194 -16.84 -60.11 28.73
CA GLU A 194 -15.68 -59.25 28.90
C GLU A 194 -14.36 -60.04 28.90
N GLU A 195 -14.38 -61.34 28.57
CA GLU A 195 -13.22 -62.25 28.62
C GLU A 195 -12.04 -61.77 27.75
N GLU A 196 -12.31 -61.18 26.58
CA GLU A 196 -11.26 -60.72 25.67
C GLU A 196 -10.43 -59.56 26.22
N LYS A 197 -11.05 -58.64 26.98
CA LYS A 197 -10.39 -57.43 27.53
C LYS A 197 -10.10 -57.49 29.02
N GLY A 198 -10.72 -58.44 29.73
CA GLY A 198 -10.71 -58.56 31.19
C GLY A 198 -11.49 -57.43 31.88
N ILE A 199 -11.58 -57.52 33.21
CA ILE A 199 -12.30 -56.54 34.04
C ILE A 199 -11.37 -55.79 34.98
N THR A 200 -11.84 -54.65 35.47
CA THR A 200 -11.23 -53.96 36.61
C THR A 200 -12.02 -54.30 37.87
N LEU A 201 -11.41 -55.03 38.79
CA LEU A 201 -12.00 -55.36 40.09
C LEU A 201 -11.61 -54.29 41.11
N ARG A 202 -12.58 -53.51 41.56
CA ARG A 202 -12.42 -52.43 42.55
C ARG A 202 -12.90 -52.91 43.91
N THR A 203 -12.03 -52.85 44.92
CA THR A 203 -12.45 -53.14 46.30
C THR A 203 -13.19 -51.92 46.86
N ILE A 204 -14.45 -52.09 47.31
CA ILE A 204 -15.32 -50.96 47.71
C ILE A 204 -14.67 -50.12 48.82
N GLN A 205 -14.12 -50.78 49.85
CA GLN A 205 -13.64 -50.10 51.07
C GLN A 205 -12.31 -49.35 50.88
N SER A 206 -11.38 -49.94 50.13
CA SER A 206 -10.03 -49.39 49.96
C SER A 206 -9.85 -48.61 48.66
N HIS A 207 -10.84 -48.69 47.76
CA HIS A 207 -10.77 -48.22 46.37
C HIS A 207 -9.55 -48.74 45.59
N LYS A 208 -8.91 -49.83 46.05
CA LYS A 208 -7.84 -50.48 45.31
C LYS A 208 -8.41 -51.21 44.11
N GLU A 209 -7.77 -51.03 42.96
CA GLU A 209 -8.16 -51.63 41.70
C GLU A 209 -7.14 -52.68 41.27
N ARG A 210 -7.65 -53.78 40.72
CA ARG A 210 -6.84 -54.85 40.12
C ARG A 210 -7.43 -55.25 38.78
N ILE A 211 -6.58 -55.52 37.80
CA ILE A 211 -7.01 -56.02 36.50
C ILE A 211 -7.05 -57.53 36.58
N ILE A 212 -8.20 -58.12 36.21
CA ILE A 212 -8.39 -59.56 36.16
C ILE A 212 -8.65 -59.96 34.72
N ALA A 213 -7.72 -60.72 34.14
CA ALA A 213 -7.84 -61.23 32.78
C ALA A 213 -8.57 -62.59 32.74
N ASN A 214 -8.31 -63.47 33.72
CA ASN A 214 -8.97 -64.78 33.79
C ASN A 214 -10.25 -64.68 34.63
N LEU A 215 -11.40 -64.60 33.94
CA LEU A 215 -12.72 -64.42 34.57
C LEU A 215 -13.35 -65.74 35.01
N ASN A 216 -12.86 -66.88 34.50
CA ASN A 216 -13.38 -68.22 34.82
C ASN A 216 -13.16 -68.63 36.27
N VAL A 217 -12.23 -67.96 36.96
CA VAL A 217 -11.92 -68.14 38.38
C VAL A 217 -13.14 -67.83 39.26
N PHE A 218 -13.97 -66.85 38.90
CA PHE A 218 -15.12 -66.47 39.71
C PHE A 218 -16.31 -67.42 39.54
N TYR A 219 -17.03 -67.67 40.62
CA TYR A 219 -18.23 -68.51 40.60
C TYR A 219 -19.48 -67.68 40.28
N GLY A 220 -20.37 -68.23 39.44
CA GLY A 220 -21.75 -67.73 39.35
C GLY A 220 -22.57 -68.16 40.57
N PRO A 221 -23.78 -67.60 40.80
CA PRO A 221 -24.58 -67.90 41.98
C PRO A 221 -24.91 -69.39 42.14
N ASP A 222 -25.31 -70.07 41.06
CA ASP A 222 -25.63 -71.51 41.11
C ASP A 222 -24.37 -72.39 41.15
N GLN A 223 -23.29 -71.96 40.47
CA GLN A 223 -22.00 -72.63 40.57
C GLN A 223 -21.46 -72.58 42.01
N ALA A 224 -21.56 -71.43 42.68
CA ALA A 224 -21.12 -71.25 44.05
C ALA A 224 -21.88 -72.20 45.00
N LYS A 225 -23.21 -72.35 44.83
CA LYS A 225 -24.01 -73.32 45.59
C LYS A 225 -23.55 -74.76 45.37
N THR A 226 -23.23 -75.15 44.14
CA THR A 226 -22.67 -76.48 43.84
C THR A 226 -21.29 -76.65 44.50
N MET A 227 -20.45 -75.62 44.46
CA MET A 227 -19.13 -75.64 45.10
C MET A 227 -19.18 -75.77 46.62
N VAL A 228 -20.27 -75.38 47.30
CA VAL A 228 -20.48 -75.67 48.73
C VAL A 228 -20.36 -77.17 49.01
N ARG A 229 -20.97 -78.01 48.17
CA ARG A 229 -20.90 -79.46 48.33
C ARG A 229 -19.48 -79.97 48.06
N VAL A 230 -18.87 -79.51 46.96
CA VAL A 230 -17.52 -79.95 46.54
C VAL A 230 -16.45 -79.58 47.58
N VAL A 231 -16.44 -78.32 48.04
CA VAL A 231 -15.51 -77.83 49.07
C VAL A 231 -15.82 -78.44 50.44
N GLY A 232 -17.09 -78.69 50.74
CA GLY A 232 -17.53 -79.29 52.00
C GLY A 232 -17.17 -80.77 52.16
N LEU A 233 -17.07 -81.55 51.08
CA LEU A 233 -16.76 -83.00 51.13
C LEU A 233 -15.52 -83.37 51.99
N PRO A 234 -14.33 -82.77 51.80
CA PRO A 234 -13.18 -83.06 52.65
C PRO A 234 -13.34 -82.53 54.08
N ILE A 235 -14.05 -81.42 54.27
CA ILE A 235 -14.24 -80.75 55.56
C ILE A 235 -15.23 -81.52 56.45
N LEU A 236 -16.23 -82.17 55.85
CA LEU A 236 -17.35 -82.83 56.54
C LEU A 236 -17.20 -84.35 56.65
N LYS A 237 -16.02 -84.91 56.37
CA LYS A 237 -15.79 -86.36 56.28
C LYS A 237 -16.08 -87.11 57.58
N SER A 238 -15.91 -86.47 58.74
CA SER A 238 -16.14 -87.03 60.07
C SER A 238 -17.54 -86.73 60.64
N VAL A 239 -18.39 -86.05 59.88
CA VAL A 239 -19.70 -85.55 60.32
C VAL A 239 -20.83 -86.48 59.83
N ASN A 240 -21.87 -86.69 60.65
CA ASN A 240 -23.06 -87.46 60.25
C ASN A 240 -23.73 -86.84 59.00
N TYR A 241 -24.22 -87.68 58.08
CA TYR A 241 -24.90 -87.28 56.85
C TYR A 241 -26.01 -86.23 57.04
N SER A 242 -26.81 -86.35 58.11
CA SER A 242 -27.88 -85.38 58.43
C SER A 242 -27.33 -84.00 58.78
N LEU A 243 -26.27 -83.95 59.58
CA LEU A 243 -25.59 -82.72 60.00
C LEU A 243 -24.76 -82.11 58.86
N ALA A 244 -24.15 -82.94 58.00
CA ALA A 244 -23.43 -82.49 56.82
C ALA A 244 -24.37 -81.79 55.82
N ASN A 245 -25.56 -82.35 55.56
CA ASN A 245 -26.56 -81.72 54.69
C ASN A 245 -27.10 -80.41 55.27
N LEU A 246 -27.24 -80.32 56.59
CA LEU A 246 -27.62 -79.09 57.28
C LEU A 246 -26.57 -77.99 57.07
N ILE A 247 -25.29 -78.30 57.27
CA ILE A 247 -24.18 -77.36 57.07
C ILE A 247 -24.16 -76.87 55.61
N VAL A 248 -24.34 -77.79 54.66
CA VAL A 248 -24.42 -77.45 53.23
C VAL A 248 -25.61 -76.54 52.93
N ASP A 249 -26.82 -76.83 53.43
CA ASP A 249 -28.02 -76.01 53.20
C ASP A 249 -27.84 -74.59 53.77
N ILE A 250 -27.32 -74.48 55.00
CA ILE A 250 -27.02 -73.18 55.63
C ILE A 250 -25.99 -72.40 54.81
N CYS A 251 -24.88 -73.04 54.40
CA CYS A 251 -23.87 -72.41 53.55
C CYS A 251 -24.46 -71.94 52.20
N GLN A 252 -25.26 -72.77 51.53
CA GLN A 252 -25.87 -72.43 50.24
C GLN A 252 -26.83 -71.23 50.34
N ARG A 253 -27.54 -71.08 51.46
CA ARG A 253 -28.45 -69.95 51.73
C ARG A 253 -27.70 -68.67 52.14
N LEU A 254 -26.56 -68.79 52.80
CA LEU A 254 -25.73 -67.66 53.23
C LEU A 254 -24.93 -67.04 52.08
N LEU A 255 -24.65 -67.79 51.01
CA LEU A 255 -23.91 -67.27 49.86
C LEU A 255 -24.68 -66.15 49.16
N ARG A 256 -24.03 -64.99 49.10
CA ARG A 256 -24.46 -63.83 48.30
C ARG A 256 -23.30 -63.40 47.39
N PRO A 257 -23.58 -62.86 46.20
CA PRO A 257 -22.53 -62.32 45.34
C PRO A 257 -21.76 -61.21 46.06
N ASN A 258 -20.43 -61.33 46.10
CA ASN A 258 -19.53 -60.28 46.59
C ASN A 258 -18.84 -59.51 45.46
N ILE A 259 -19.12 -59.87 44.20
CA ILE A 259 -18.66 -59.17 43.00
C ILE A 259 -19.88 -58.72 42.19
N THR A 260 -20.00 -57.43 41.93
CA THR A 260 -21.15 -56.83 41.21
C THR A 260 -20.68 -55.81 40.17
N LEU A 261 -21.40 -55.69 39.05
CA LEU A 261 -21.05 -54.74 37.99
C LEU A 261 -21.33 -53.30 38.42
N ASN A 262 -20.32 -52.44 38.37
CA ASN A 262 -20.47 -51.00 38.59
C ASN A 262 -20.65 -50.27 37.25
N LYS A 263 -21.92 -50.14 36.83
CA LYS A 263 -22.29 -49.45 35.58
C LYS A 263 -21.90 -47.97 35.60
N ASN A 264 -22.17 -47.26 36.71
CA ASN A 264 -21.92 -45.82 36.82
C ASN A 264 -20.43 -45.48 36.65
N GLU A 265 -19.54 -46.21 37.32
CA GLU A 265 -18.09 -45.99 37.21
C GLU A 265 -17.57 -46.37 35.81
N THR A 266 -18.13 -47.42 35.20
CA THR A 266 -17.81 -47.81 33.83
C THR A 266 -18.21 -46.72 32.81
N GLU A 267 -19.45 -46.22 32.88
CA GLU A 267 -19.95 -45.15 32.01
C GLU A 267 -19.18 -43.84 32.19
N LYS A 268 -18.85 -43.51 33.44
CA LYS A 268 -18.01 -42.35 33.76
C LYS A 268 -16.64 -42.44 33.07
N ARG A 269 -15.99 -43.61 33.08
CA ARG A 269 -14.70 -43.83 32.39
C ARG A 269 -14.84 -43.71 30.88
N ILE A 270 -15.93 -44.23 30.31
CA ILE A 270 -16.22 -44.10 28.87
C ILE A 270 -16.35 -42.62 28.49
N SER A 271 -17.15 -41.85 29.22
CA SER A 271 -17.35 -40.41 28.96
C SER A 271 -16.03 -39.63 29.08
N GLN A 272 -15.24 -39.87 30.12
CA GLN A 272 -13.94 -39.21 30.31
C GLN A 272 -12.93 -39.53 29.20
N ALA A 273 -12.95 -40.76 28.67
CA ALA A 273 -12.08 -41.15 27.58
C ALA A 273 -12.54 -40.54 26.25
N GLN A 274 -13.85 -40.49 25.99
CA GLN A 274 -14.42 -39.84 24.80
C GLN A 274 -14.13 -38.34 24.78
N ALA A 275 -14.22 -37.66 25.92
CA ALA A 275 -13.90 -36.23 26.05
C ALA A 275 -12.43 -35.88 25.74
N ARG A 276 -11.51 -36.87 25.80
CA ARG A 276 -10.09 -36.68 25.47
C ARG A 276 -9.75 -36.94 24.00
N ILE A 277 -10.71 -37.39 23.19
CA ILE A 277 -10.50 -37.65 21.77
C ILE A 277 -10.42 -36.30 21.05
N LYS A 278 -9.26 -36.02 20.44
CA LYS A 278 -9.11 -34.89 19.53
C LYS A 278 -9.83 -35.19 18.22
N PRO A 279 -10.63 -34.25 17.67
CA PRO A 279 -11.32 -34.46 16.41
C PRO A 279 -10.30 -34.71 15.29
N THR A 280 -10.61 -35.69 14.45
CA THR A 280 -9.87 -35.97 13.23
C THR A 280 -10.29 -34.96 12.18
N LEU A 281 -9.32 -34.27 11.62
CA LEU A 281 -9.54 -33.26 10.58
C LEU A 281 -9.15 -33.84 9.23
N TYR A 282 -10.06 -33.72 8.27
CA TYR A 282 -9.82 -33.99 6.86
C TYR A 282 -9.41 -32.68 6.17
N GLN A 283 -8.32 -32.71 5.41
CA GLN A 283 -7.81 -31.54 4.69
C GLN A 283 -8.38 -31.49 3.27
N ILE A 284 -9.04 -30.38 2.94
CA ILE A 284 -9.37 -29.99 1.57
C ILE A 284 -8.18 -29.19 1.01
N LYS A 285 -7.72 -29.57 -0.17
CA LYS A 285 -6.60 -28.90 -0.84
C LYS A 285 -7.08 -27.72 -1.68
N ALA A 286 -6.25 -26.69 -1.78
CA ALA A 286 -6.46 -25.59 -2.72
C ALA A 286 -6.66 -26.13 -4.15
N GLY A 287 -7.68 -25.62 -4.84
CA GLY A 287 -8.09 -26.07 -6.17
C GLY A 287 -9.05 -27.26 -6.19
N GLU A 288 -9.32 -27.92 -5.06
CA GLU A 288 -10.33 -28.99 -4.98
C GLU A 288 -11.72 -28.43 -5.28
N MET A 289 -12.48 -29.14 -6.12
CA MET A 289 -13.82 -28.76 -6.52
C MET A 289 -14.84 -29.12 -5.42
N ILE A 290 -15.53 -28.11 -4.90
CA ILE A 290 -16.51 -28.26 -3.80
C ILE A 290 -17.91 -28.53 -4.38
N ILE A 291 -18.33 -27.75 -5.37
CA ILE A 291 -19.59 -27.97 -6.12
C ILE A 291 -19.43 -27.50 -7.56
N ARG A 292 -20.08 -28.20 -8.50
CA ARG A 292 -20.14 -27.81 -9.92
C ARG A 292 -21.38 -26.97 -10.21
N GLU A 293 -21.29 -26.10 -11.21
CA GLU A 293 -22.45 -25.42 -11.77
C GLU A 293 -23.54 -26.41 -12.18
N GLY A 294 -24.79 -26.11 -11.81
CA GLY A 294 -25.95 -26.97 -12.08
C GLY A 294 -26.12 -28.14 -11.12
N GLU A 295 -25.19 -28.35 -10.18
CA GLU A 295 -25.26 -29.43 -9.20
C GLU A 295 -26.09 -29.01 -7.97
N ARG A 296 -26.85 -29.95 -7.38
CA ARG A 296 -27.60 -29.71 -6.14
C ARG A 296 -26.69 -29.77 -4.91
N VAL A 297 -26.93 -28.87 -3.97
CA VAL A 297 -26.23 -28.78 -2.68
C VAL A 297 -26.76 -29.88 -1.77
N ASP A 298 -25.89 -30.84 -1.47
CA ASP A 298 -26.10 -31.93 -0.53
C ASP A 298 -25.54 -31.59 0.86
N GLU A 299 -25.90 -32.35 1.89
CA GLU A 299 -25.51 -32.10 3.28
C GLU A 299 -23.97 -32.03 3.45
N LEU A 300 -23.23 -32.93 2.79
CA LEU A 300 -21.77 -32.94 2.84
C LEU A 300 -21.16 -31.71 2.17
N LYS A 301 -21.75 -31.24 1.06
CA LYS A 301 -21.30 -30.03 0.35
C LYS A 301 -21.61 -28.77 1.14
N LEU A 302 -22.75 -28.72 1.82
CA LEU A 302 -23.11 -27.63 2.71
C LEU A 302 -22.10 -27.48 3.86
N VAL A 303 -21.64 -28.59 4.44
CA VAL A 303 -20.56 -28.56 5.44
C VAL A 303 -19.26 -28.01 4.84
N LYS A 304 -18.88 -28.41 3.62
CA LYS A 304 -17.71 -27.85 2.92
C LYS A 304 -17.86 -26.35 2.66
N LEU A 305 -19.05 -25.89 2.26
CA LEU A 305 -19.34 -24.48 1.97
C LEU A 305 -19.41 -23.63 3.25
N ASN A 306 -19.96 -24.15 4.35
CA ASN A 306 -19.98 -23.46 5.63
C ASN A 306 -18.57 -23.33 6.22
N ALA A 307 -17.76 -24.38 6.17
CA ALA A 307 -16.35 -24.32 6.57
C ALA A 307 -15.55 -23.35 5.68
N LEU A 308 -15.90 -23.22 4.39
CA LEU A 308 -15.32 -22.22 3.51
C LEU A 308 -15.75 -20.79 3.92
N ASN A 309 -17.03 -20.57 4.24
CA ASN A 309 -17.55 -19.28 4.70
C ASN A 309 -16.98 -18.88 6.08
N GLU A 310 -16.82 -19.79 7.03
CA GLU A 310 -16.20 -19.52 8.33
C GLU A 310 -14.73 -19.07 8.21
N GLN A 311 -14.08 -19.34 7.08
CA GLN A 311 -12.73 -18.88 6.77
C GLN A 311 -12.66 -17.57 5.99
N VAL A 312 -13.81 -17.06 5.54
CA VAL A 312 -13.91 -15.70 5.04
C VAL A 312 -13.95 -14.82 6.29
N GLU A 313 -12.82 -14.17 6.61
CA GLU A 313 -12.83 -13.12 7.63
C GLU A 313 -13.89 -12.10 7.25
N ASP A 314 -14.86 -11.86 8.14
CA ASP A 314 -15.77 -10.73 8.06
C ASP A 314 -14.95 -9.45 8.15
N LYS A 315 -14.38 -9.03 7.02
CA LYS A 315 -13.77 -7.72 6.89
C LYS A 315 -14.90 -6.73 6.98
N ASP A 316 -14.89 -5.88 8.00
CA ASP A 316 -15.81 -4.76 8.08
C ASP A 316 -15.51 -3.82 6.90
N VAL A 317 -16.28 -4.01 5.84
CA VAL A 317 -16.18 -3.26 4.58
C VAL A 317 -16.35 -1.77 4.85
N ILE A 318 -17.20 -1.39 5.81
CA ILE A 318 -17.46 0.00 6.17
C ILE A 318 -16.21 0.60 6.82
N MET A 319 -15.57 -0.10 7.75
CA MET A 319 -14.32 0.35 8.37
C MET A 319 -13.18 0.46 7.35
N THR A 320 -13.09 -0.48 6.41
CA THR A 320 -12.07 -0.47 5.35
C THR A 320 -12.27 0.73 4.42
N ILE A 321 -13.49 0.95 3.94
CA ILE A 321 -13.86 2.10 3.09
C ILE A 321 -13.58 3.42 3.81
N THR A 322 -13.97 3.50 5.09
CA THR A 322 -13.76 4.70 5.91
C THR A 322 -12.27 4.99 6.10
N GLY A 323 -11.46 3.96 6.35
CA GLY A 323 -10.01 4.07 6.45
C GLY A 323 -9.36 4.56 5.15
N ILE A 324 -9.73 3.99 4.00
CA ILE A 324 -9.24 4.41 2.68
C ILE A 324 -9.62 5.87 2.39
N CYS A 325 -10.87 6.25 2.66
CA CYS A 325 -11.37 7.61 2.48
C CYS A 325 -10.62 8.62 3.36
N MET A 326 -10.43 8.29 4.65
CA MET A 326 -9.73 9.15 5.59
C MET A 326 -8.26 9.32 5.21
N PHE A 327 -7.58 8.23 4.85
CA PHE A 327 -6.18 8.27 4.43
C PHE A 327 -5.99 9.10 3.15
N ALA A 328 -6.78 8.83 2.10
CA ALA A 328 -6.68 9.57 0.84
C ALA A 328 -6.96 11.07 1.03
N SER A 329 -7.96 11.40 1.86
CA SER A 329 -8.29 12.79 2.18
C SER A 329 -7.16 13.48 2.95
N LEU A 330 -6.61 12.84 3.97
CA LEU A 330 -5.51 13.41 4.78
C LEU A 330 -4.26 13.63 3.93
N LEU A 331 -3.90 12.65 3.09
CA LEU A 331 -2.74 12.73 2.20
C LEU A 331 -2.83 13.91 1.23
N LEU A 332 -3.98 14.05 0.56
CA LEU A 332 -4.23 15.17 -0.36
C LEU A 332 -4.29 16.51 0.39
N PHE A 333 -4.87 16.55 1.59
CA PHE A 333 -4.96 17.75 2.42
C PHE A 333 -3.57 18.26 2.80
N VAL A 334 -2.70 17.37 3.29
CA VAL A 334 -1.32 17.71 3.68
C VAL A 334 -0.55 18.28 2.49
N VAL A 335 -0.60 17.63 1.33
CA VAL A 335 0.12 18.11 0.13
C VAL A 335 -0.44 19.43 -0.39
N TYR A 336 -1.76 19.61 -0.37
CA TYR A 336 -2.38 20.85 -0.82
C TYR A 336 -2.02 22.04 0.08
N PHE A 337 -2.19 21.91 1.40
CA PHE A 337 -2.00 23.02 2.34
C PHE A 337 -0.53 23.35 2.59
N LEU A 338 0.34 22.35 2.72
CA LEU A 338 1.76 22.59 3.01
C LEU A 338 2.54 23.03 1.79
N TYR A 339 2.13 22.62 0.59
CA TYR A 339 2.97 22.78 -0.60
C TYR A 339 2.26 23.48 -1.75
N LEU A 340 1.12 22.99 -2.23
CA LEU A 340 0.52 23.52 -3.48
C LEU A 340 -0.14 24.90 -3.32
N LYS A 341 -0.75 25.22 -2.17
CA LYS A 341 -1.54 26.44 -1.97
C LYS A 341 -0.76 27.74 -2.22
N ASN A 342 0.49 27.80 -1.76
CA ASN A 342 1.31 29.02 -1.80
C ASN A 342 2.49 28.91 -2.78
N HIS A 343 2.49 27.90 -3.66
CA HIS A 343 3.62 27.66 -4.54
C HIS A 343 3.71 28.74 -5.64
N PRO A 344 4.85 29.43 -5.82
CA PRO A 344 4.97 30.57 -6.74
C PRO A 344 4.57 30.25 -8.19
N LYS A 345 4.98 29.08 -8.70
CA LYS A 345 4.66 28.62 -10.07
C LYS A 345 3.17 28.34 -10.30
N LEU A 346 2.40 28.12 -9.24
CA LEU A 346 0.97 27.79 -9.32
C LEU A 346 0.08 29.04 -9.24
N GLY A 347 0.59 30.17 -8.75
CA GLY A 347 -0.23 31.31 -8.32
C GLY A 347 -1.07 31.98 -9.41
N ARG A 348 -0.57 32.09 -10.65
CA ARG A 348 -1.26 32.84 -11.73
C ARG A 348 -2.38 32.05 -12.41
N ASP A 349 -2.20 30.73 -12.53
CA ASP A 349 -3.07 29.79 -13.26
C ASP A 349 -3.46 28.57 -12.40
N ILE A 350 -3.66 28.76 -11.09
CA ILE A 350 -3.83 27.66 -10.11
C ILE A 350 -4.88 26.64 -10.52
N ASN A 351 -6.04 27.10 -11.03
CA ASN A 351 -7.14 26.22 -11.45
C ASN A 351 -6.76 25.33 -12.63
N LYS A 352 -6.01 25.86 -13.60
CA LYS A 352 -5.51 25.11 -14.76
C LYS A 352 -4.54 24.01 -14.32
N HIS A 353 -3.59 24.36 -13.46
CA HIS A 353 -2.60 23.41 -12.95
C HIS A 353 -3.22 22.34 -12.04
N MET A 354 -4.17 22.72 -11.17
CA MET A 354 -4.91 21.78 -10.33
C MET A 354 -5.77 20.83 -11.17
N THR A 355 -6.44 21.34 -12.21
CA THR A 355 -7.19 20.49 -13.17
C THR A 355 -6.26 19.50 -13.86
N PHE A 356 -5.07 19.93 -14.28
CA PHE A 356 -4.06 19.06 -14.87
C PHE A 356 -3.61 17.95 -13.91
N LEU A 357 -3.26 18.29 -12.67
CA LEU A 357 -2.84 17.32 -11.64
C LEU A 357 -3.96 16.33 -11.31
N THR A 358 -5.20 16.81 -11.14
CA THR A 358 -6.35 15.95 -10.85
C THR A 358 -6.68 15.01 -12.00
N LEU A 359 -6.73 15.50 -13.24
CA LEU A 359 -7.01 14.66 -14.41
C LEU A 359 -5.89 13.62 -14.59
N GLY A 360 -4.64 14.01 -14.38
CA GLY A 360 -3.50 13.10 -14.35
C GLY A 360 -3.71 12.01 -13.30
N LEU A 361 -3.97 12.38 -12.05
CA LEU A 361 -4.19 11.46 -10.93
C LEU A 361 -5.28 10.43 -11.26
N LEU A 362 -6.44 10.88 -11.77
CA LEU A 362 -7.55 10.01 -12.15
C LEU A 362 -7.19 9.06 -13.31
N LEU A 363 -6.51 9.56 -14.33
CA LEU A 363 -6.06 8.74 -15.46
C LEU A 363 -5.11 7.63 -14.99
N TYR A 364 -4.12 7.97 -14.15
CA TYR A 364 -3.16 6.99 -13.65
C TYR A 364 -3.79 6.00 -12.69
N ILE A 365 -4.71 6.43 -11.80
CA ILE A 365 -5.52 5.52 -11.00
C ILE A 365 -6.30 4.57 -11.92
N GLY A 366 -6.96 5.07 -12.95
CA GLY A 366 -7.67 4.23 -13.93
C GLY A 366 -6.76 3.21 -14.62
N VAL A 367 -5.55 3.59 -15.02
CA VAL A 367 -4.54 2.68 -15.58
C VAL A 367 -4.13 1.62 -14.56
N THR A 368 -3.93 2.00 -13.29
CA THR A 368 -3.58 1.02 -12.24
C THR A 368 -4.71 0.05 -11.98
N GLN A 369 -5.96 0.50 -11.96
CA GLN A 369 -7.14 -0.35 -11.79
C GLN A 369 -7.31 -1.31 -12.97
N LEU A 370 -7.07 -0.84 -14.20
CA LEU A 370 -7.04 -1.71 -15.37
C LEU A 370 -5.92 -2.76 -15.26
N ALA A 371 -4.74 -2.39 -14.78
CA ALA A 371 -3.64 -3.33 -14.57
C ALA A 371 -3.96 -4.38 -13.50
N VAL A 372 -4.60 -3.97 -12.40
CA VAL A 372 -5.10 -4.87 -11.35
C VAL A 372 -6.16 -5.82 -11.93
N TYR A 373 -7.12 -5.31 -12.71
CA TYR A 373 -8.13 -6.14 -13.38
C TYR A 373 -7.50 -7.17 -14.33
N ILE A 374 -6.55 -6.76 -15.17
CA ILE A 374 -5.83 -7.66 -16.08
C ILE A 374 -5.05 -8.71 -15.27
N ALA A 375 -4.41 -8.32 -14.17
CA ALA A 375 -3.67 -9.24 -13.31
C ALA A 375 -4.58 -10.34 -12.74
N HIS A 376 -5.77 -9.98 -12.27
CA HIS A 376 -6.77 -10.93 -11.78
C HIS A 376 -7.30 -11.85 -12.90
N ALA A 377 -7.65 -11.29 -14.06
CA ALA A 377 -8.15 -12.06 -15.20
C ALA A 377 -7.13 -13.08 -15.74
N SER A 378 -5.83 -12.78 -15.61
CA SER A 378 -4.75 -13.63 -16.14
C SER A 378 -4.41 -14.83 -15.26
N ASN A 379 -4.75 -14.81 -13.96
CA ASN A 379 -4.49 -15.92 -13.03
C ASN A 379 -5.65 -16.10 -12.03
N PRO A 380 -6.78 -16.73 -12.45
CA PRO A 380 -7.96 -16.91 -11.60
C PRO A 380 -7.72 -17.78 -10.36
N GLU A 381 -6.69 -18.65 -10.38
CA GLU A 381 -6.40 -19.62 -9.31
C GLU A 381 -5.73 -19.00 -8.06
N ILE A 382 -5.38 -17.72 -8.08
CA ILE A 382 -4.71 -16.99 -6.97
C ILE A 382 -5.60 -15.84 -6.46
N SER A 383 -6.92 -16.05 -6.44
CA SER A 383 -7.91 -15.06 -5.97
C SER A 383 -7.86 -14.76 -4.46
N GLY A 384 -6.92 -15.33 -3.70
CA GLY A 384 -6.91 -15.28 -2.23
C GLY A 384 -5.86 -14.40 -1.58
N LYS A 385 -4.79 -14.00 -2.29
CA LYS A 385 -3.74 -13.10 -1.76
C LYS A 385 -3.10 -12.33 -2.91
N ILE A 386 -3.35 -11.02 -2.91
CA ILE A 386 -2.52 -10.01 -3.56
C ILE A 386 -1.04 -10.34 -3.26
N ALA A 387 -0.13 -10.19 -4.25
CA ALA A 387 1.35 -10.32 -4.17
C ALA A 387 2.07 -11.41 -5.01
N SER A 388 1.63 -11.82 -6.21
CA SER A 388 2.50 -12.68 -7.06
C SER A 388 2.54 -12.33 -8.54
N SER A 389 2.19 -11.10 -8.90
CA SER A 389 2.39 -10.66 -10.27
C SER A 389 3.40 -9.53 -10.32
N ALA A 390 4.53 -9.78 -11.00
CA ALA A 390 5.45 -8.75 -11.47
C ALA A 390 4.77 -7.67 -12.35
N ILE A 391 3.44 -7.73 -12.53
CA ILE A 391 2.64 -6.85 -13.37
C ILE A 391 2.69 -5.42 -12.85
N TYR A 392 2.73 -5.17 -11.54
CA TYR A 392 2.83 -3.79 -11.04
C TYR A 392 4.09 -3.08 -11.59
N MET A 393 5.19 -3.81 -11.83
CA MET A 393 6.44 -3.24 -12.34
C MET A 393 6.34 -2.76 -13.80
N VAL A 394 5.35 -3.24 -14.57
CA VAL A 394 5.11 -2.79 -15.96
C VAL A 394 4.23 -1.55 -16.02
N VAL A 395 3.51 -1.22 -14.94
CA VAL A 395 2.62 -0.07 -14.90
C VAL A 395 3.47 1.20 -15.05
N PRO A 396 3.21 2.05 -16.06
CA PRO A 396 4.06 3.18 -16.43
C PRO A 396 3.82 4.40 -15.53
N LEU A 397 3.71 4.19 -14.21
CA LEU A 397 3.51 5.25 -13.23
C LEU A 397 4.59 6.35 -13.28
N PRO A 398 5.88 6.05 -13.55
CA PRO A 398 6.91 7.07 -13.70
C PRO A 398 6.63 8.10 -14.82
N ALA A 399 5.81 7.75 -15.82
CA ALA A 399 5.39 8.70 -16.85
C ALA A 399 4.63 9.88 -16.23
N ALA A 400 3.83 9.63 -15.19
CA ALA A 400 3.09 10.66 -14.47
C ALA A 400 4.02 11.72 -13.86
N ALA A 401 5.10 11.24 -13.26
CA ALA A 401 6.13 12.08 -12.65
C ALA A 401 6.91 12.86 -13.71
N MET A 402 7.31 12.21 -14.80
CA MET A 402 8.01 12.85 -15.92
C MET A 402 7.16 13.96 -16.55
N ILE A 403 5.91 13.66 -16.89
CA ILE A 403 4.99 14.64 -17.49
C ILE A 403 4.77 15.81 -16.53
N THR A 404 4.50 15.55 -15.26
CA THR A 404 4.33 16.62 -14.26
C THR A 404 5.59 17.46 -14.13
N CYS A 405 6.77 16.84 -14.18
CA CYS A 405 8.06 17.52 -14.11
C CYS A 405 8.30 18.46 -15.30
N ILE A 406 7.95 18.03 -16.51
CA ILE A 406 8.10 18.83 -17.74
C ILE A 406 7.29 20.13 -17.66
N PHE A 407 6.05 20.06 -17.14
CA PHE A 407 5.13 21.20 -17.17
C PHE A 407 5.14 22.07 -15.92
N LEU A 408 5.31 21.46 -14.74
CA LEU A 408 5.20 22.15 -13.45
C LEU A 408 6.54 22.20 -12.67
N GLY A 409 7.54 21.44 -13.12
CA GLY A 409 8.84 21.35 -12.48
C GLY A 409 8.98 20.15 -11.54
N PHE A 410 10.22 19.85 -11.19
CA PHE A 410 10.59 18.69 -10.37
C PHE A 410 9.95 18.68 -9.00
N ASP A 411 9.89 19.84 -8.35
CA ASP A 411 9.43 19.92 -6.96
C ASP A 411 7.94 19.53 -6.84
N ILE A 412 7.09 20.03 -7.75
CA ILE A 412 5.66 19.62 -7.84
C ILE A 412 5.53 18.15 -8.23
N ALA A 413 6.37 17.66 -9.16
CA ALA A 413 6.35 16.27 -9.59
C ALA A 413 6.66 15.28 -8.46
N LEU A 414 7.53 15.66 -7.51
CA LEU A 414 7.88 14.85 -6.35
C LEU A 414 6.66 14.63 -5.44
N TYR A 415 5.97 15.70 -5.04
CA TYR A 415 4.78 15.58 -4.20
C TYR A 415 3.62 14.90 -4.91
N PHE A 416 3.45 15.17 -6.21
CA PHE A 416 2.46 14.46 -7.03
C PHE A 416 2.75 12.96 -7.08
N SER A 417 4.03 12.57 -7.25
CA SER A 417 4.46 11.17 -7.22
C SER A 417 4.20 10.53 -5.86
N LEU A 418 4.45 11.23 -4.76
CA LEU A 418 4.17 10.74 -3.41
C LEU A 418 2.69 10.38 -3.23
N VAL A 419 1.79 11.28 -3.64
CA VAL A 419 0.34 11.03 -3.60
C VAL A 419 -0.03 9.85 -4.49
N LEU A 420 0.38 9.90 -5.75
CA LEU A 420 0.03 8.89 -6.74
C LEU A 420 0.53 7.50 -6.34
N CYS A 421 1.78 7.37 -5.91
CA CYS A 421 2.36 6.09 -5.49
C CYS A 421 1.64 5.54 -4.26
N SER A 422 1.34 6.37 -3.27
CA SER A 422 0.61 5.94 -2.07
C SER A 422 -0.78 5.40 -2.39
N LEU A 423 -1.53 6.09 -3.26
CA LEU A 423 -2.85 5.63 -3.71
C LEU A 423 -2.76 4.35 -4.55
N CYS A 424 -1.76 4.24 -5.43
CA CYS A 424 -1.55 3.03 -6.23
C CYS A 424 -1.17 1.83 -5.37
N THR A 425 -0.38 2.02 -4.31
CA THR A 425 -0.03 0.95 -3.37
C THR A 425 -1.26 0.36 -2.67
N ILE A 426 -2.27 1.17 -2.36
CA ILE A 426 -3.55 0.66 -1.82
C ILE A 426 -4.23 -0.27 -2.83
N SER A 427 -4.23 0.08 -4.13
CA SER A 427 -4.78 -0.77 -5.19
C SER A 427 -4.05 -2.11 -5.36
N PHE A 428 -2.78 -2.19 -4.91
CA PHE A 428 -1.98 -3.42 -4.92
C PHE A 428 -1.84 -4.01 -3.50
N GLY A 429 -2.86 -3.90 -2.66
CA GLY A 429 -2.93 -4.61 -1.37
C GLY A 429 -2.03 -4.07 -0.27
N CYS A 430 -1.65 -2.79 -0.34
CA CYS A 430 -0.85 -2.09 0.68
C CYS A 430 0.56 -2.65 0.89
N GLU A 431 1.16 -3.27 -0.13
CA GLU A 431 2.53 -3.77 -0.06
C GLU A 431 3.58 -2.65 -0.11
N PHE A 432 4.45 -2.59 0.90
CA PHE A 432 5.51 -1.59 0.97
C PHE A 432 6.47 -1.61 -0.24
N GLN A 433 6.69 -2.77 -0.84
CA GLN A 433 7.57 -2.92 -2.02
C GLN A 433 7.03 -2.21 -3.25
N VAL A 434 5.70 -2.26 -3.45
CA VAL A 434 5.03 -1.60 -4.56
C VAL A 434 5.22 -0.09 -4.42
N PHE A 435 5.08 0.44 -3.20
CA PHE A 435 5.36 1.84 -2.91
C PHE A 435 6.81 2.21 -3.24
N LEU A 436 7.78 1.45 -2.72
CA LEU A 436 9.21 1.72 -2.96
C LEU A 436 9.56 1.70 -4.45
N PHE A 437 9.09 0.70 -5.18
CA PHE A 437 9.34 0.58 -6.62
C PHE A 437 8.80 1.81 -7.36
N PHE A 438 7.52 2.12 -7.18
CA PHE A 438 6.89 3.23 -7.88
C PHE A 438 7.48 4.58 -7.49
N PHE A 439 7.74 4.81 -6.21
CA PHE A 439 8.25 6.09 -5.72
C PHE A 439 9.68 6.36 -6.21
N LEU A 440 10.59 5.40 -6.05
CA LEU A 440 11.97 5.55 -6.51
C LEU A 440 12.07 5.63 -8.03
N SER A 441 11.29 4.81 -8.75
CA SER A 441 11.22 4.85 -10.21
C SER A 441 10.68 6.21 -10.71
N SER A 442 9.63 6.73 -10.08
CA SER A 442 9.01 8.01 -10.47
C SER A 442 9.93 9.21 -10.22
N ILE A 443 10.59 9.27 -9.06
CA ILE A 443 11.49 10.39 -8.74
C ILE A 443 12.73 10.39 -9.61
N THR A 444 13.35 9.23 -9.84
CA THR A 444 14.53 9.13 -10.72
C THR A 444 14.18 9.50 -12.16
N ALA A 445 13.02 9.07 -12.65
CA ALA A 445 12.50 9.45 -13.96
C ALA A 445 12.29 10.96 -14.09
N ALA A 446 11.64 11.59 -13.10
CA ALA A 446 11.45 13.04 -13.07
C ALA A 446 12.78 13.79 -13.01
N TYR A 447 13.74 13.31 -12.20
CA TYR A 447 15.06 13.94 -12.05
C TYR A 447 15.83 13.99 -13.38
N TRP A 448 15.85 12.89 -14.14
CA TRP A 448 16.57 12.86 -15.42
C TRP A 448 15.97 13.73 -16.53
N ILE A 449 14.74 14.22 -16.37
CA ILE A 449 14.06 15.10 -17.33
C ILE A 449 13.98 16.57 -16.87
N LYS A 450 14.28 16.85 -15.60
CA LYS A 450 14.17 18.19 -14.97
C LYS A 450 14.71 19.36 -15.82
N GLU A 451 15.79 19.15 -16.57
CA GLU A 451 16.51 20.20 -17.31
C GLU A 451 16.65 19.90 -18.81
N ARG A 452 15.79 19.04 -19.38
CA ARG A 452 15.97 18.54 -20.75
C ARG A 452 14.77 18.89 -21.63
N SER A 453 15.04 19.67 -22.68
CA SER A 453 14.06 20.21 -23.62
C SER A 453 13.92 19.41 -24.92
N GLU A 454 14.93 18.64 -25.29
CA GLU A 454 14.99 17.95 -26.60
C GLU A 454 14.40 16.55 -26.60
N ARG A 455 13.79 16.16 -27.73
CA ARG A 455 13.15 14.85 -27.94
C ARG A 455 14.08 13.66 -27.69
N HIS A 456 15.36 13.79 -28.04
CA HIS A 456 16.35 12.73 -27.82
C HIS A 456 16.54 12.44 -26.31
N HIS A 457 16.50 13.46 -25.47
CA HIS A 457 16.73 13.28 -24.04
C HIS A 457 15.66 12.41 -23.36
N PHE A 458 14.43 12.36 -23.88
CA PHE A 458 13.39 11.47 -23.38
C PHE A 458 13.70 10.00 -23.64
N ILE A 459 14.27 9.67 -24.80
CA ILE A 459 14.68 8.30 -25.14
C ILE A 459 15.80 7.85 -24.20
N VAL A 460 16.79 8.72 -23.97
CA VAL A 460 17.90 8.43 -23.05
C VAL A 460 17.40 8.29 -21.61
N ALA A 461 16.48 9.15 -21.17
CA ALA A 461 15.87 9.04 -19.86
C ALA A 461 15.09 7.72 -19.70
N GLY A 462 14.36 7.28 -20.73
CA GLY A 462 13.66 6.00 -20.75
C GLY A 462 14.60 4.80 -20.64
N PHE A 463 15.73 4.81 -21.35
CA PHE A 463 16.73 3.75 -21.24
C PHE A 463 17.37 3.71 -19.84
N LYS A 464 17.73 4.87 -19.28
CA LYS A 464 18.25 4.98 -17.90
C LYS A 464 17.24 4.46 -16.88
N LEU A 465 15.97 4.79 -17.06
CA LEU A 465 14.87 4.33 -16.21
C LEU A 465 14.66 2.82 -16.30
N ALA A 466 14.72 2.24 -17.50
CA ALA A 466 14.60 0.80 -17.68
C ALA A 466 15.73 0.05 -16.96
N LEU A 467 16.98 0.53 -17.06
CA LEU A 467 18.12 -0.04 -16.35
C LEU A 467 18.00 0.11 -14.83
N PHE A 468 17.59 1.29 -14.35
CA PHE A 468 17.36 1.53 -12.93
C PHE A 468 16.26 0.63 -12.37
N ASN A 469 15.14 0.49 -13.09
CA ASN A 469 14.04 -0.38 -12.69
C ASN A 469 14.46 -1.85 -12.64
N ALA A 470 15.32 -2.32 -13.56
CA ALA A 470 15.90 -3.66 -13.49
C ALA A 470 16.74 -3.85 -12.22
N CYS A 471 17.63 -2.91 -11.90
CA CYS A 471 18.43 -2.96 -10.67
C CYS A 471 17.54 -2.91 -9.42
N LEU A 472 16.50 -2.08 -9.43
CA LEU A 472 15.56 -1.95 -8.33
C LEU A 472 14.72 -3.23 -8.14
N ALA A 473 14.30 -3.87 -9.22
CA ALA A 473 13.61 -5.16 -9.16
C ALA A 473 14.50 -6.26 -8.54
N ILE A 474 15.78 -6.31 -8.91
CA ILE A 474 16.75 -7.24 -8.30
C ILE A 474 16.92 -6.93 -6.80
N ALA A 475 17.11 -5.65 -6.44
CA ALA A 475 17.28 -5.24 -5.06
C ALA A 475 16.06 -5.61 -4.19
N LEU A 476 14.85 -5.35 -4.67
CA LEU A 476 13.60 -5.73 -3.98
C LEU A 476 13.42 -7.25 -3.90
N GLY A 477 13.84 -7.99 -4.92
CA GLY A 477 13.86 -9.45 -4.91
C GLY A 477 14.78 -10.02 -3.83
N PHE A 478 15.96 -9.43 -3.62
CA PHE A 478 16.90 -9.85 -2.57
C PHE A 478 16.56 -9.33 -1.17
N PHE A 479 15.82 -8.23 -1.07
CA PHE A 479 15.40 -7.65 0.20
C PHE A 479 14.37 -8.53 0.95
N MET A 480 13.70 -9.46 0.27
CA MET A 480 12.69 -10.33 0.86
C MET A 480 13.33 -11.49 1.66
N PRO A 481 12.92 -11.69 2.94
CA PRO A 481 13.43 -12.78 3.78
C PRO A 481 12.90 -14.19 3.41
N ALA A 482 12.51 -14.42 2.15
CA ALA A 482 12.04 -15.71 1.66
C ALA A 482 13.16 -16.47 0.93
N GLN A 483 13.09 -17.80 0.95
CA GLN A 483 14.02 -18.72 0.27
C GLN A 483 14.33 -18.26 -1.17
N VAL A 484 15.59 -18.44 -1.58
CA VAL A 484 16.16 -18.12 -2.91
C VAL A 484 15.09 -18.12 -4.02
N LEU A 485 14.75 -16.92 -4.51
CA LEU A 485 13.78 -16.77 -5.60
C LEU A 485 14.27 -17.59 -6.81
N PRO A 486 13.41 -18.41 -7.44
CA PRO A 486 13.78 -19.10 -8.68
C PRO A 486 14.20 -18.08 -9.74
N TRP A 487 15.29 -18.37 -10.46
CA TRP A 487 15.82 -17.49 -11.51
C TRP A 487 14.78 -17.05 -12.54
N GLY A 488 13.79 -17.90 -12.85
CA GLY A 488 12.68 -17.56 -13.76
C GLY A 488 11.77 -16.44 -13.24
N VAL A 489 11.53 -16.36 -11.93
CA VAL A 489 10.70 -15.30 -11.31
C VAL A 489 11.44 -13.97 -11.32
N LEU A 490 12.73 -13.99 -10.98
CA LEU A 490 13.58 -12.82 -11.03
C LEU A 490 13.68 -12.26 -12.46
N LEU A 491 13.88 -13.14 -13.46
CA LEU A 491 13.92 -12.74 -14.86
C LEU A 491 12.60 -12.10 -15.31
N LYS A 492 11.45 -12.65 -14.88
CA LYS A 492 10.12 -12.08 -15.17
C LYS A 492 9.93 -10.70 -14.53
N GLN A 493 10.40 -10.51 -13.29
CA GLN A 493 10.36 -9.20 -12.63
C GLN A 493 11.23 -8.18 -13.36
N MET A 494 12.45 -8.56 -13.73
CA MET A 494 13.35 -7.70 -14.50
C MET A 494 12.75 -7.31 -15.85
N THR A 495 12.20 -8.25 -16.61
CA THR A 495 11.62 -7.95 -17.93
C THR A 495 10.40 -7.03 -17.82
N MET A 496 9.53 -7.24 -16.83
CA MET A 496 8.40 -6.35 -16.56
C MET A 496 8.87 -4.95 -16.14
N ALA A 497 9.88 -4.85 -15.28
CA ALA A 497 10.42 -3.58 -14.79
C ALA A 497 11.10 -2.76 -15.90
N VAL A 498 11.88 -3.42 -16.77
CA VAL A 498 12.46 -2.83 -17.99
C VAL A 498 11.36 -2.37 -18.93
N GLY A 499 10.35 -3.22 -19.17
CA GLY A 499 9.20 -2.91 -19.99
C GLY A 499 8.44 -1.67 -19.48
N GLY A 500 8.22 -1.59 -18.17
CA GLY A 500 7.57 -0.44 -17.53
C GLY A 500 8.35 0.86 -17.70
N GLY A 501 9.68 0.82 -17.59
CA GLY A 501 10.54 1.99 -17.80
C GLY A 501 10.51 2.50 -19.25
N ILE A 502 10.59 1.59 -20.23
CA ILE A 502 10.48 1.95 -21.65
C ILE A 502 9.08 2.47 -21.97
N PHE A 503 8.05 1.79 -21.47
CA PHE A 503 6.66 2.18 -21.69
C PHE A 503 6.36 3.56 -21.10
N ALA A 504 6.91 3.87 -19.92
CA ALA A 504 6.78 5.19 -19.32
C ALA A 504 7.38 6.32 -20.19
N ALA A 505 8.52 6.07 -20.84
CA ALA A 505 9.12 7.02 -21.77
C ALA A 505 8.29 7.22 -23.03
N ILE A 506 7.78 6.14 -23.62
CA ILE A 506 6.89 6.20 -24.79
C ILE A 506 5.63 7.02 -24.46
N LEU A 507 4.98 6.76 -23.32
CA LEU A 507 3.80 7.51 -22.89
C LEU A 507 4.14 8.98 -22.65
N THR A 508 5.27 9.28 -22.01
CA THR A 508 5.69 10.67 -21.79
C THR A 508 5.84 11.42 -23.11
N VAL A 509 6.55 10.85 -24.08
CA VAL A 509 6.75 11.47 -25.40
C VAL A 509 5.42 11.59 -26.15
N GLY A 510 4.56 10.58 -26.10
CA GLY A 510 3.26 10.58 -26.80
C GLY A 510 2.24 11.56 -26.22
N PHE A 511 2.18 11.69 -24.88
CA PHE A 511 1.20 12.56 -24.21
C PHE A 511 1.65 14.01 -24.09
N THR A 512 2.95 14.31 -24.16
CA THR A 512 3.46 15.69 -24.04
C THR A 512 2.80 16.66 -25.04
N PRO A 513 2.74 16.37 -26.36
CA PRO A 513 2.07 17.26 -27.32
C PRO A 513 0.56 17.42 -27.06
N LEU A 514 -0.11 16.37 -26.59
CA LEU A 514 -1.53 16.42 -26.26
C LEU A 514 -1.78 17.38 -25.09
N ILE A 515 -0.95 17.29 -24.05
CA ILE A 515 -1.04 18.15 -22.85
C ILE A 515 -0.69 19.61 -23.19
N GLU A 516 0.32 19.84 -24.03
CA GLU A 516 0.65 21.18 -24.54
C GLU A 516 -0.56 21.86 -25.20
N VAL A 517 -1.30 21.12 -26.04
CA VAL A 517 -2.47 21.66 -26.74
C VAL A 517 -3.67 21.83 -25.83
N LEU A 518 -3.95 20.84 -24.96
CA LEU A 518 -5.11 20.86 -24.07
C LEU A 518 -5.01 21.96 -23.01
N PHE A 519 -3.83 22.12 -22.42
CA PHE A 519 -3.59 23.08 -21.34
C PHE A 519 -2.94 24.37 -21.84
N ASN A 520 -2.53 24.49 -23.10
CA ASN A 520 -1.80 25.67 -23.61
C ASN A 520 -0.54 25.95 -22.78
N TYR A 521 0.22 24.90 -22.47
CA TYR A 521 1.56 25.04 -21.89
C TYR A 521 2.59 25.37 -22.98
N THR A 522 3.62 26.12 -22.60
CA THR A 522 4.77 26.41 -23.47
C THR A 522 5.95 25.61 -22.93
N THR A 523 6.30 24.52 -23.60
CA THR A 523 7.52 23.75 -23.26
C THR A 523 8.73 24.36 -23.94
N ALA A 524 9.93 24.01 -23.47
CA ALA A 524 11.17 24.40 -24.12
C ALA A 524 11.27 23.88 -25.57
N ALA A 525 10.68 22.72 -25.88
CA ALA A 525 10.57 22.23 -27.27
C ALA A 525 9.73 23.17 -28.15
N LYS A 526 8.61 23.67 -27.63
CA LYS A 526 7.75 24.62 -28.31
C LYS A 526 8.42 26.00 -28.46
N LEU A 527 9.17 26.46 -27.46
CA LEU A 527 10.00 27.66 -27.56
C LEU A 527 11.07 27.50 -28.66
N LEU A 528 11.70 26.33 -28.75
CA LEU A 528 12.67 26.04 -29.80
C LEU A 528 12.02 26.07 -31.19
N GLU A 529 10.80 25.57 -31.33
CA GLU A 529 10.01 25.70 -32.56
C GLU A 529 9.72 27.18 -32.92
N PHE A 530 9.38 28.00 -31.93
CA PHE A 530 9.15 29.44 -32.14
C PHE A 530 10.43 30.26 -32.34
N SER A 531 11.60 29.72 -31.95
CA SER A 531 12.89 30.33 -32.24
C SER A 531 13.29 30.24 -33.72
N ASN A 532 12.61 29.39 -34.50
CA ASN A 532 12.82 29.31 -35.94
C ASN A 532 12.20 30.52 -36.65
N LEU A 533 13.02 31.31 -37.34
CA LEU A 533 12.60 32.49 -38.09
C LEU A 533 11.74 32.15 -39.32
N ASP A 534 11.67 30.86 -39.72
CA ASP A 534 10.82 30.41 -40.81
C ASP A 534 9.32 30.36 -40.47
N GLN A 535 8.95 30.62 -39.21
CA GLN A 535 7.57 30.62 -38.75
C GLN A 535 6.71 31.61 -39.57
N PRO A 536 5.47 31.24 -39.97
CA PRO A 536 4.64 32.08 -40.84
C PRO A 536 4.41 33.50 -40.30
N LEU A 537 4.28 33.66 -38.99
CA LEU A 537 4.08 34.96 -38.35
C LEU A 537 5.34 35.83 -38.42
N ILE A 538 6.53 35.25 -38.24
CA ILE A 538 7.81 35.96 -38.34
C ILE A 538 8.09 36.33 -39.81
N LYS A 539 7.81 35.45 -40.77
CA LYS A 539 7.86 35.78 -42.20
C LYS A 539 6.95 36.94 -42.56
N ARG A 540 5.74 36.98 -41.99
CA ARG A 540 4.82 38.09 -42.17
C ARG A 540 5.38 39.40 -41.60
N LEU A 541 5.98 39.37 -40.40
CA LEU A 541 6.66 40.52 -39.81
C LEU A 541 7.80 41.02 -40.70
N MET A 542 8.63 40.10 -41.23
CA MET A 542 9.72 40.42 -42.15
C MET A 542 9.26 41.12 -43.43
N ILE A 543 8.10 40.74 -43.98
CA ILE A 543 7.56 41.30 -45.23
C ILE A 543 6.80 42.61 -45.00
N GLU A 544 5.91 42.65 -44.00
CA GLU A 544 5.01 43.78 -43.77
C GLU A 544 5.65 44.90 -42.90
N ALA A 545 6.61 44.56 -42.03
CA ALA A 545 7.28 45.48 -41.10
C ALA A 545 8.79 45.15 -40.97
N PRO A 546 9.58 45.28 -42.06
CA PRO A 546 10.98 44.83 -42.11
C PRO A 546 11.88 45.52 -41.07
N GLY A 547 11.61 46.78 -40.72
CA GLY A 547 12.36 47.52 -39.72
C GLY A 547 12.15 46.97 -38.31
N THR A 548 10.88 46.69 -37.96
CA THR A 548 10.51 46.03 -36.71
C THR A 548 11.07 44.60 -36.65
N TYR A 549 11.06 43.86 -37.75
CA TYR A 549 11.68 42.54 -37.82
C TYR A 549 13.19 42.60 -37.49
N ASN A 550 13.94 43.50 -38.15
CA ASN A 550 15.37 43.64 -37.90
C ASN A 550 15.68 44.07 -36.45
N HIS A 551 14.88 45.01 -35.91
CA HIS A 551 14.92 45.37 -34.50
C HIS A 551 14.71 44.15 -33.58
N SER A 552 13.64 43.39 -33.80
CA SER A 552 13.30 42.21 -32.98
C SER A 552 14.40 41.14 -33.02
N VAL A 553 15.07 40.95 -34.15
CA VAL A 553 16.20 40.00 -34.27
C VAL A 553 17.40 40.45 -33.44
N ILE A 554 17.72 41.75 -33.42
CA ILE A 554 18.82 42.28 -32.62
C ILE A 554 18.47 42.24 -31.13
N VAL A 555 17.25 42.64 -30.76
CA VAL A 555 16.74 42.55 -29.38
C VAL A 555 16.79 41.10 -28.87
N ALA A 556 16.34 40.12 -29.67
CA ALA A 556 16.44 38.71 -29.34
C ALA A 556 17.90 38.26 -29.12
N THR A 557 18.83 38.75 -29.95
CA THR A 557 20.27 38.44 -29.84
C THR A 557 20.86 38.99 -28.54
N LEU A 558 20.53 40.24 -28.21
CA LEU A 558 20.93 40.88 -26.96
C LEU A 558 20.35 40.14 -25.76
N ALA A 559 19.04 39.83 -25.81
CA ALA A 559 18.33 39.16 -24.74
C ALA A 559 18.86 37.75 -24.47
N GLU A 560 19.12 36.96 -25.52
CA GLU A 560 19.71 35.62 -25.41
C GLU A 560 21.07 35.64 -24.71
N ALA A 561 21.96 36.54 -25.14
CA ALA A 561 23.30 36.64 -24.58
C ALA A 561 23.31 37.18 -23.15
N ALA A 562 22.45 38.15 -22.84
CA ALA A 562 22.31 38.69 -21.49
C ALA A 562 21.70 37.67 -20.52
N ALA A 563 20.67 36.94 -20.95
CA ALA A 563 20.08 35.86 -20.16
C ALA A 563 21.10 34.75 -19.87
N SER A 564 21.87 34.34 -20.89
CA SER A 564 22.96 33.37 -20.72
C SER A 564 24.02 33.84 -19.73
N ALA A 565 24.41 35.12 -19.76
CA ALA A 565 25.42 35.68 -18.86
C ALA A 565 25.02 35.63 -17.38
N ILE A 566 23.72 35.70 -17.07
CA ILE A 566 23.19 35.74 -15.70
C ILE A 566 22.50 34.43 -15.26
N ASN A 567 22.66 33.36 -16.05
CA ASN A 567 21.97 32.06 -15.88
C ASN A 567 20.44 32.18 -15.80
N ALA A 568 19.84 33.05 -16.61
CA ALA A 568 18.40 33.09 -16.89
C ALA A 568 18.08 32.22 -18.13
N ASP A 569 16.80 31.96 -18.41
CA ASP A 569 16.40 31.14 -19.55
C ASP A 569 16.64 31.90 -20.88
N SER A 570 17.76 31.59 -21.53
CA SER A 570 18.22 32.26 -22.76
C SER A 570 17.32 32.01 -23.95
N LEU A 571 16.78 30.80 -24.10
CA LEU A 571 15.85 30.47 -25.18
C LEU A 571 14.53 31.23 -25.01
N LYS A 572 14.01 31.28 -23.78
CA LYS A 572 12.81 32.05 -23.45
C LYS A 572 13.00 33.53 -23.74
N ALA A 573 14.10 34.14 -23.28
CA ALA A 573 14.41 35.55 -23.53
C ALA A 573 14.56 35.86 -25.02
N LYS A 574 15.26 34.98 -25.78
CA LYS A 574 15.39 35.08 -27.24
C LYS A 574 14.04 35.10 -27.95
N VAL A 575 13.20 34.13 -27.63
CA VAL A 575 11.89 33.98 -28.27
C VAL A 575 10.97 35.14 -27.88
N MET A 576 10.98 35.59 -26.63
CA MET A 576 10.27 36.83 -26.26
C MET A 576 10.74 38.01 -27.14
N GLY A 577 12.06 38.17 -27.32
CA GLY A 577 12.63 39.21 -28.17
C GLY A 577 12.15 39.15 -29.64
N TYR A 578 11.98 37.96 -30.23
CA TYR A 578 11.45 37.84 -31.60
C TYR A 578 10.01 38.30 -31.75
N TYR A 579 9.18 38.11 -30.72
CA TYR A 579 7.74 38.33 -30.83
C TYR A 579 7.22 39.55 -30.05
N HIS A 580 8.04 40.23 -29.24
CA HIS A 580 7.59 41.32 -28.36
C HIS A 580 6.80 42.40 -29.10
N ASP A 581 7.19 42.65 -30.36
CA ASP A 581 6.74 43.77 -31.17
C ASP A 581 5.77 43.41 -32.31
N ILE A 582 5.29 42.16 -32.38
CA ILE A 582 4.41 41.69 -33.48
C ILE A 582 3.12 42.50 -33.61
N GLY A 583 2.71 43.20 -32.55
CA GLY A 583 1.55 44.09 -32.57
C GLY A 583 1.69 45.28 -33.52
N LYS A 584 2.92 45.68 -33.84
CA LYS A 584 3.20 46.75 -34.82
C LYS A 584 2.70 46.42 -36.22
N LEU A 585 2.44 45.14 -36.53
CA LEU A 585 1.79 44.69 -37.78
C LEU A 585 0.42 45.35 -38.02
N ASP A 586 -0.31 45.75 -36.97
CA ASP A 586 -1.62 46.41 -37.13
C ASP A 586 -1.50 47.81 -37.77
N LYS A 587 -0.44 48.54 -37.43
CA LYS A 587 -0.23 49.95 -37.81
C LYS A 587 1.24 50.24 -38.14
N THR A 588 1.82 49.47 -39.06
CA THR A 588 3.27 49.46 -39.36
C THR A 588 3.87 50.84 -39.62
N MET A 589 3.20 51.66 -40.43
CA MET A 589 3.68 53.00 -40.82
C MET A 589 3.69 54.05 -39.70
N TYR A 590 3.17 53.73 -38.51
CA TYR A 590 3.27 54.61 -37.33
C TYR A 590 4.56 54.39 -36.53
N PHE A 591 5.31 53.32 -36.81
CA PHE A 591 6.57 53.04 -36.11
C PHE A 591 7.75 53.47 -36.98
N ILE A 592 8.65 54.28 -36.39
CA ILE A 592 9.70 55.01 -37.11
C ILE A 592 10.67 54.09 -37.86
N GLU A 593 10.94 52.91 -37.32
CA GLU A 593 11.82 51.92 -37.92
C GLU A 593 11.30 51.36 -39.25
N ASN A 594 10.00 51.50 -39.55
CA ASN A 594 9.39 51.06 -40.80
C ASN A 594 9.13 52.20 -41.80
N GLN A 595 9.43 53.45 -41.46
CA GLN A 595 9.18 54.60 -42.31
C GLN A 595 10.35 54.84 -43.28
N ALA A 596 10.26 54.30 -44.49
CA ALA A 596 11.30 54.46 -45.52
C ALA A 596 11.25 55.80 -46.27
N ASP A 597 10.11 56.49 -46.28
CA ASP A 597 9.87 57.73 -47.02
C ASP A 597 10.22 59.00 -46.22
N GLY A 598 10.73 58.84 -44.99
CA GLY A 598 11.09 59.94 -44.09
C GLY A 598 9.91 60.77 -43.60
N ARG A 599 8.66 60.35 -43.86
CA ARG A 599 7.45 61.09 -43.47
C ARG A 599 6.83 60.48 -42.22
N ASN A 600 6.93 61.19 -41.11
CA ASN A 600 6.38 60.71 -39.85
C ASN A 600 4.86 60.90 -39.78
N ARG A 601 4.12 59.79 -39.67
CA ARG A 601 2.64 59.81 -39.54
C ARG A 601 2.16 60.50 -38.27
N HIS A 602 3.02 60.60 -37.25
CA HIS A 602 2.71 61.29 -35.99
C HIS A 602 2.71 62.83 -36.11
N ASP A 603 3.26 63.41 -37.17
CA ASP A 603 3.31 64.88 -37.32
C ASP A 603 1.91 65.51 -37.45
N LYS A 604 0.94 64.73 -37.94
CA LYS A 604 -0.46 65.15 -38.13
C LYS A 604 -1.37 64.80 -36.96
N LEU A 605 -0.84 64.22 -35.88
CA LEU A 605 -1.62 63.74 -34.75
C LEU A 605 -1.33 64.55 -33.48
N SER A 606 -2.32 64.62 -32.60
CA SER A 606 -2.09 65.12 -31.24
C SER A 606 -1.14 64.17 -30.48
N PRO A 607 -0.39 64.67 -29.47
CA PRO A 607 0.48 63.81 -28.67
C PRO A 607 -0.26 62.65 -27.99
N SER A 608 -1.47 62.89 -27.46
CA SER A 608 -2.29 61.85 -26.83
C SER A 608 -2.74 60.77 -27.83
N MET A 609 -3.13 61.15 -29.05
CA MET A 609 -3.46 60.19 -30.10
C MET A 609 -2.25 59.36 -30.54
N SER A 610 -1.07 59.98 -30.57
CA SER A 610 0.19 59.28 -30.85
C SER A 610 0.51 58.26 -29.77
N ALA A 611 0.41 58.65 -28.49
CA ALA A 611 0.59 57.76 -27.35
C ALA A 611 -0.39 56.58 -27.40
N LEU A 612 -1.67 56.82 -27.67
CA LEU A 612 -2.69 55.77 -27.78
C LEU A 612 -2.38 54.76 -28.90
N ILE A 613 -1.88 55.22 -30.05
CA ILE A 613 -1.46 54.34 -31.16
C ILE A 613 -0.27 53.49 -30.74
N LEU A 614 0.74 54.09 -30.09
CA LEU A 614 1.91 53.38 -29.61
C LEU A 614 1.51 52.34 -28.55
N ILE A 615 0.77 52.70 -27.51
CA ILE A 615 0.28 51.77 -26.47
C ILE A 615 -0.54 50.62 -27.10
N GLY A 616 -1.29 50.91 -28.16
CA GLY A 616 -2.13 49.94 -28.87
C GLY A 616 -1.38 48.72 -29.42
N HIS A 617 -0.07 48.81 -29.71
CA HIS A 617 0.67 47.66 -30.24
C HIS A 617 0.73 46.51 -29.24
N VAL A 618 0.80 46.78 -27.94
CA VAL A 618 0.83 45.73 -26.91
C VAL A 618 -0.46 44.90 -26.98
N LYS A 619 -1.62 45.58 -26.96
CA LYS A 619 -2.93 44.92 -27.06
C LYS A 619 -3.07 44.13 -28.35
N LYS A 620 -2.65 44.69 -29.48
CA LYS A 620 -2.68 44.01 -30.78
C LYS A 620 -1.71 42.83 -30.85
N GLY A 621 -0.55 42.94 -30.23
CA GLY A 621 0.42 41.86 -30.10
C GLY A 621 -0.18 40.68 -29.33
N VAL A 622 -0.87 40.94 -28.23
CA VAL A 622 -1.59 39.90 -27.47
C VAL A 622 -2.69 39.23 -28.30
N GLU A 623 -3.48 40.01 -29.06
CA GLU A 623 -4.52 39.46 -29.96
C GLU A 623 -3.91 38.53 -31.02
N ILE A 624 -2.81 38.94 -31.65
CA ILE A 624 -2.08 38.16 -32.66
C ILE A 624 -1.46 36.90 -32.02
N ALA A 625 -0.78 37.05 -30.88
CA ALA A 625 -0.14 35.94 -30.17
C ALA A 625 -1.14 34.86 -29.74
N LYS A 626 -2.33 35.26 -29.24
CA LYS A 626 -3.41 34.34 -28.90
C LYS A 626 -3.97 33.64 -30.15
N LYS A 627 -4.14 34.37 -31.26
CA LYS A 627 -4.60 33.80 -32.54
C LYS A 627 -3.62 32.74 -33.07
N HIS A 628 -2.32 32.97 -32.90
CA HIS A 628 -1.25 32.05 -33.32
C HIS A 628 -0.81 31.03 -32.26
N LYS A 629 -1.45 31.00 -31.09
CA LYS A 629 -1.16 30.06 -29.98
C LYS A 629 0.31 30.03 -29.55
N LEU A 630 0.93 31.21 -29.50
CA LEU A 630 2.34 31.39 -29.13
C LEU A 630 2.65 30.96 -27.68
N GLY A 631 1.61 30.81 -26.83
CA GLY A 631 1.76 30.38 -25.44
C GLY A 631 1.95 31.56 -24.49
N ASN A 632 1.75 31.30 -23.19
CA ASN A 632 1.66 32.38 -22.19
C ASN A 632 2.98 33.13 -22.03
N GLU A 633 4.12 32.45 -22.05
CA GLU A 633 5.45 33.07 -21.93
C GLU A 633 5.67 34.18 -22.97
N ILE A 634 5.36 33.92 -24.24
CA ILE A 634 5.53 34.92 -25.31
C ILE A 634 4.52 36.07 -25.16
N VAL A 635 3.27 35.74 -24.80
CA VAL A 635 2.23 36.74 -24.54
C VAL A 635 2.63 37.67 -23.38
N GLU A 636 3.23 37.12 -22.34
CA GLU A 636 3.72 37.88 -21.18
C GLU A 636 4.89 38.78 -21.56
N GLY A 637 5.83 38.30 -22.38
CA GLY A 637 6.89 39.14 -22.94
C GLY A 637 6.32 40.34 -23.71
N ILE A 638 5.30 40.13 -24.54
CA ILE A 638 4.62 41.22 -25.28
C ILE A 638 3.95 42.21 -24.31
N ILE A 639 3.30 41.75 -23.25
CA ILE A 639 2.61 42.65 -22.30
C ILE A 639 3.62 43.47 -21.49
N GLN A 640 4.71 42.85 -21.06
CA GLN A 640 5.60 43.39 -20.02
C GLN A 640 6.82 44.14 -20.56
N HIS A 641 7.18 44.02 -21.85
CA HIS A 641 8.46 44.55 -22.36
C HIS A 641 8.61 46.07 -22.23
N HIS A 642 7.52 46.84 -22.11
CA HIS A 642 7.59 48.26 -21.77
C HIS A 642 7.22 48.57 -20.31
N GLY A 643 6.74 47.59 -19.55
CA GLY A 643 6.28 47.78 -18.17
C GLY A 643 5.26 48.91 -18.07
N THR A 644 5.54 49.86 -17.17
CA THR A 644 4.74 51.07 -16.98
C THR A 644 5.50 52.33 -17.42
N SER A 645 6.44 52.18 -18.35
CA SER A 645 7.34 53.26 -18.79
C SER A 645 6.58 54.42 -19.40
N LEU A 646 7.08 55.64 -19.19
CA LEU A 646 6.53 56.86 -19.77
C LEU A 646 6.98 57.05 -21.24
N ILE A 647 6.04 57.36 -22.14
CA ILE A 647 6.32 57.76 -23.52
C ILE A 647 6.82 59.22 -23.55
N LYS A 648 8.06 59.42 -23.11
CA LYS A 648 8.68 60.74 -22.80
C LYS A 648 8.53 61.78 -23.92
N TYR A 649 8.72 61.39 -25.19
CA TYR A 649 8.69 62.33 -26.31
C TYR A 649 7.31 63.01 -26.47
N PHE A 650 6.23 62.23 -26.49
CA PHE A 650 4.88 62.76 -26.67
C PHE A 650 4.35 63.42 -25.39
N TYR A 651 4.73 62.92 -24.21
CA TYR A 651 4.45 63.61 -22.95
C TYR A 651 5.05 65.02 -22.95
N ASN A 652 6.36 65.16 -23.20
CA ASN A 652 7.02 66.46 -23.25
C ASN A 652 6.48 67.35 -24.38
N LYS A 653 6.13 66.77 -25.54
CA LYS A 653 5.48 67.52 -26.64
C LYS A 653 4.12 68.07 -26.21
N SER A 654 3.37 67.34 -25.37
CA SER A 654 2.09 67.81 -24.80
C SER A 654 2.31 68.92 -23.78
N VAL A 655 3.29 68.76 -22.87
CA VAL A 655 3.64 69.76 -21.85
C VAL A 655 4.08 71.07 -22.52
N ASN A 656 4.96 70.98 -23.51
CA ASN A 656 5.46 72.15 -24.24
C ASN A 656 4.42 72.83 -25.14
N ALA A 657 3.30 72.15 -25.45
CA ALA A 657 2.19 72.71 -26.21
C ALA A 657 1.23 73.55 -25.35
N GLY A 658 1.47 73.67 -24.03
CA GLY A 658 0.69 74.52 -23.12
C GLY A 658 -0.60 73.88 -22.60
N ASN A 659 -0.73 72.54 -22.64
CA ASN A 659 -1.86 71.85 -22.02
C ASN A 659 -1.67 71.82 -20.49
N GLU A 660 -2.50 72.52 -19.73
CA GLU A 660 -2.35 72.67 -18.27
C GLU A 660 -2.87 71.46 -17.44
N ASN A 661 -3.60 70.53 -18.06
CA ASN A 661 -4.19 69.35 -17.41
C ASN A 661 -3.73 68.04 -18.07
N ILE A 662 -2.42 67.78 -18.12
CA ILE A 662 -1.88 66.53 -18.68
C ILE A 662 -1.71 65.51 -17.55
N ASN A 663 -2.44 64.41 -17.64
CA ASN A 663 -2.21 63.27 -16.76
C ASN A 663 -1.04 62.43 -17.32
N GLU A 664 -0.03 62.18 -16.50
CA GLU A 664 1.14 61.36 -16.89
C GLU A 664 0.73 59.92 -17.24
N GLU A 665 -0.30 59.40 -16.57
CA GLU A 665 -0.85 58.05 -16.80
C GLU A 665 -1.36 57.84 -18.23
N ASP A 666 -1.83 58.90 -18.91
CA ASP A 666 -2.31 58.81 -20.30
C ASP A 666 -1.16 58.54 -21.29
N PHE A 667 0.09 58.74 -20.86
CA PHE A 667 1.30 58.53 -21.64
C PHE A 667 2.15 57.37 -21.12
N ARG A 668 1.71 56.65 -20.08
CA ARG A 668 2.37 55.45 -19.57
C ARG A 668 1.78 54.20 -20.21
N TYR A 669 2.62 53.19 -20.37
CA TYR A 669 2.13 51.85 -20.72
C TYR A 669 1.32 51.26 -19.55
N PRO A 670 0.26 50.48 -19.82
CA PRO A 670 -0.62 49.95 -18.78
C PRO A 670 0.02 48.85 -17.92
N GLY A 671 1.20 48.35 -18.29
CA GLY A 671 1.89 47.28 -17.58
C GLY A 671 1.21 45.91 -17.67
N PRO A 672 1.50 45.00 -16.71
CA PRO A 672 2.31 45.22 -15.49
C PRO A 672 3.81 45.41 -15.76
N LYS A 673 4.56 45.80 -14.72
CA LYS A 673 6.03 45.77 -14.72
C LYS A 673 6.53 44.33 -15.04
N PRO A 674 7.75 44.16 -15.58
CA PRO A 674 8.37 42.86 -15.72
C PRO A 674 8.26 41.99 -14.46
N GLN A 675 7.68 40.80 -14.60
CA GLN A 675 7.49 39.83 -13.51
C GLN A 675 8.60 38.76 -13.46
N THR A 676 9.39 38.67 -14.52
CA THR A 676 10.45 37.66 -14.68
C THR A 676 11.75 38.32 -15.11
N ARG A 677 12.88 37.67 -14.82
CA ARG A 677 14.21 38.15 -15.24
C ARG A 677 14.28 38.25 -16.76
N GLU A 678 13.69 37.29 -17.47
CA GLU A 678 13.65 37.27 -18.94
C GLU A 678 12.87 38.46 -19.52
N ALA A 679 11.68 38.76 -18.98
CA ALA A 679 10.91 39.94 -19.41
C ALA A 679 11.66 41.25 -19.13
N GLY A 680 12.34 41.34 -17.98
CA GLY A 680 13.20 42.48 -17.65
C GLY A 680 14.38 42.62 -18.61
N ILE A 681 15.02 41.52 -19.00
CA ILE A 681 16.09 41.53 -20.01
C ILE A 681 15.58 42.03 -21.36
N VAL A 682 14.39 41.58 -21.79
CA VAL A 682 13.80 42.02 -23.08
C VAL A 682 13.50 43.52 -23.05
N MET A 683 12.95 44.05 -21.96
CA MET A 683 12.76 45.50 -21.77
C MET A 683 14.09 46.26 -21.91
N LEU A 684 15.14 45.81 -21.22
CA LEU A 684 16.44 46.45 -21.26
C LEU A 684 17.06 46.37 -22.67
N ALA A 685 16.91 45.24 -23.36
CA ALA A 685 17.43 45.00 -24.70
C ALA A 685 16.73 45.88 -25.74
N ASP A 686 15.40 45.98 -25.70
CA ASP A 686 14.58 46.85 -26.56
C ASP A 686 15.03 48.31 -26.45
N VAL A 687 15.06 48.83 -25.22
CA VAL A 687 15.45 50.23 -24.98
C VAL A 687 16.91 50.49 -25.36
N ALA A 688 17.83 49.56 -25.07
CA ALA A 688 19.24 49.69 -25.44
C ALA A 688 19.42 49.72 -26.96
N GLU A 689 18.82 48.79 -27.70
CA GLU A 689 18.91 48.70 -29.17
C GLU A 689 18.34 49.95 -29.84
N ALA A 690 17.12 50.35 -29.48
CA ALA A 690 16.44 51.48 -30.08
C ALA A 690 17.23 52.78 -29.85
N ALA A 691 17.79 52.95 -28.65
CA ALA A 691 18.56 54.13 -28.31
C ALA A 691 19.96 54.16 -28.95
N THR A 692 20.64 53.02 -29.13
CA THR A 692 21.93 53.00 -29.83
C THR A 692 21.77 53.18 -31.33
N ARG A 693 20.69 52.67 -31.93
CA ARG A 693 20.35 52.88 -33.34
C ARG A 693 20.17 54.37 -33.68
N ALA A 694 19.71 55.17 -32.72
CA ALA A 694 19.52 56.62 -32.86
C ALA A 694 20.82 57.45 -32.67
N LEU A 695 21.96 56.84 -32.36
CA LEU A 695 23.23 57.57 -32.20
C LEU A 695 23.84 57.90 -33.57
N GLU A 696 24.12 59.17 -33.83
CA GLU A 696 24.80 59.61 -35.07
C GLU A 696 26.21 59.02 -35.24
N ARG A 697 26.95 58.82 -34.14
CA ARG A 697 28.31 58.23 -34.13
C ARG A 697 28.46 57.26 -32.95
N PRO A 698 28.17 55.97 -33.15
CA PRO A 698 28.16 54.95 -32.10
C PRO A 698 29.57 54.43 -31.79
N THR A 699 30.43 55.25 -31.18
CA THR A 699 31.74 54.77 -30.69
C THR A 699 31.57 53.85 -29.46
N PRO A 700 32.50 52.92 -29.18
CA PRO A 700 32.38 52.00 -28.04
C PRO A 700 32.09 52.71 -26.71
N SER A 701 32.79 53.82 -26.43
CA SER A 701 32.59 54.60 -25.20
C SER A 701 31.22 55.29 -25.14
N ARG A 702 30.68 55.74 -26.28
CA ARG A 702 29.34 56.34 -26.34
C ARG A 702 28.23 55.29 -26.19
N ILE A 703 28.40 54.13 -26.80
CA ILE A 703 27.51 52.97 -26.60
C ILE A 703 27.50 52.60 -25.10
N GLN A 704 28.68 52.43 -24.50
CA GLN A 704 28.81 52.08 -23.08
C GLN A 704 28.15 53.10 -22.16
N GLY A 705 28.40 54.39 -22.37
CA GLY A 705 27.77 55.46 -21.61
C GLY A 705 26.24 55.48 -21.77
N ARG A 706 25.75 55.28 -23.00
CA ARG A 706 24.31 55.28 -23.30
C ARG A 706 23.59 54.08 -22.68
N VAL A 707 24.11 52.87 -22.86
CA VAL A 707 23.54 51.63 -22.29
C VAL A 707 23.49 51.72 -20.77
N LYS A 708 24.59 52.17 -20.13
CA LYS A 708 24.64 52.34 -18.67
C LYS A 708 23.60 53.37 -18.17
N GLY A 709 23.47 54.49 -18.88
CA GLY A 709 22.46 55.51 -18.55
C GLY A 709 21.03 54.95 -18.62
N LEU A 710 20.69 54.23 -19.69
CA LEU A 710 19.35 53.67 -19.87
C LEU A 710 19.00 52.61 -18.81
N ILE A 711 19.94 51.72 -18.47
CA ILE A 711 19.73 50.73 -17.42
C ILE A 711 19.50 51.43 -16.07
N ASN A 712 20.25 52.49 -15.77
CA ASN A 712 20.06 53.27 -14.55
C ASN A 712 18.72 54.02 -14.54
N ASP A 713 18.29 54.58 -15.67
CA ASP A 713 17.00 55.27 -15.78
C ASP A 713 15.83 54.30 -15.54
N ILE A 714 15.88 53.10 -16.11
CA ILE A 714 14.86 52.05 -15.93
C ILE A 714 14.85 51.55 -14.48
N PHE A 715 16.04 51.39 -13.88
CA PHE A 715 16.17 51.04 -12.46
C PHE A 715 15.60 52.12 -11.54
N ALA A 716 15.90 53.39 -11.81
CA ALA A 716 15.41 54.52 -11.02
C ALA A 716 13.89 54.76 -11.17
N ASP A 717 13.30 54.43 -12.32
CA ASP A 717 11.84 54.44 -12.56
C ASP A 717 11.13 53.23 -11.90
N GLY A 718 11.85 52.39 -11.16
CA GLY A 718 11.28 51.26 -10.43
C GLY A 718 10.72 50.16 -11.33
N GLN A 719 11.05 50.12 -12.62
CA GLN A 719 10.47 49.15 -13.57
C GLN A 719 10.88 47.70 -13.26
N LEU A 720 12.00 47.50 -12.57
CA LEU A 720 12.54 46.16 -12.27
C LEU A 720 12.22 45.67 -10.84
N GLU A 721 11.33 46.37 -10.11
CA GLU A 721 10.99 46.02 -8.72
C GLU A 721 10.22 44.70 -8.58
N GLU A 722 9.49 44.29 -9.61
CA GLU A 722 8.62 43.12 -9.61
C GLU A 722 9.27 41.90 -10.29
N CYS A 723 10.54 41.99 -10.67
CA CYS A 723 11.35 40.85 -11.12
C CYS A 723 12.60 40.69 -10.27
N GLU A 724 13.01 39.44 -10.02
CA GLU A 724 14.16 39.11 -9.16
C GLU A 724 15.51 39.42 -9.84
N MET A 725 15.76 40.67 -10.21
CA MET A 725 16.97 41.15 -10.87
C MET A 725 17.92 41.78 -9.87
N THR A 726 19.14 41.25 -9.76
CA THR A 726 20.14 41.82 -8.85
C THR A 726 20.98 42.92 -9.51
N LEU A 727 21.59 43.82 -8.72
CA LEU A 727 22.54 44.81 -9.26
C LEU A 727 23.74 44.16 -9.98
N LYS A 728 24.14 42.97 -9.53
CA LYS A 728 25.18 42.17 -10.19
C LYS A 728 24.73 41.73 -11.59
N ASP A 729 23.47 41.31 -11.73
CA ASP A 729 22.90 40.93 -13.01
C ASP A 729 22.88 42.12 -13.97
N LEU A 730 22.43 43.29 -13.53
CA LEU A 730 22.42 44.52 -14.35
C LEU A 730 23.80 44.87 -14.89
N HIS A 731 24.85 44.68 -14.10
CA HIS A 731 26.22 44.91 -14.55
C HIS A 731 26.66 43.91 -15.63
N GLN A 732 26.30 42.64 -15.48
CA GLN A 732 26.59 41.59 -16.47
C GLN A 732 25.79 41.79 -17.76
N ILE A 733 24.51 42.16 -17.66
CA ILE A 733 23.65 42.52 -18.80
C ILE A 733 24.26 43.70 -19.57
N ALA A 734 24.63 44.78 -18.88
CA ALA A 734 25.26 45.94 -19.50
C ALA A 734 26.54 45.56 -20.26
N LYS A 735 27.39 44.71 -19.67
CA LYS A 735 28.61 44.22 -20.32
C LYS A 735 28.28 43.43 -21.59
N SER A 736 27.31 42.51 -21.53
CA SER A 736 26.87 41.70 -22.67
C SER A 736 26.34 42.58 -23.81
N PHE A 737 25.45 43.53 -23.50
CA PHE A 737 24.91 44.48 -24.47
C PHE A 737 26.00 45.33 -25.12
N ASN A 738 26.94 45.86 -24.33
CA ASN A 738 28.04 46.67 -24.87
C ASN A 738 28.90 45.90 -25.86
N THR A 739 29.21 44.63 -25.59
CA THR A 739 29.97 43.78 -26.51
C THR A 739 29.24 43.60 -27.84
N ILE A 740 27.95 43.25 -27.79
CA ILE A 740 27.16 42.98 -28.99
C ILE A 740 26.89 44.25 -29.79
N LEU A 741 26.41 45.32 -29.14
CA LEU A 741 26.10 46.60 -29.81
C LEU A 741 27.35 47.23 -30.41
N THR A 742 28.51 47.16 -29.73
CA THR A 742 29.78 47.62 -30.31
C THR A 742 30.14 46.82 -31.55
N SER A 743 29.93 45.50 -31.53
CA SER A 743 30.20 44.64 -32.70
C SER A 743 29.26 44.94 -33.87
N ILE A 744 27.97 45.19 -33.61
CA ILE A 744 26.96 45.50 -34.65
C ILE A 744 27.25 46.84 -35.30
N HIS A 745 27.67 47.84 -34.51
CA HIS A 745 27.92 49.20 -34.98
C HIS A 745 29.37 49.46 -35.42
N HIS A 746 30.27 48.46 -35.36
CA HIS A 746 31.64 48.65 -35.86
C HIS A 746 31.63 48.64 -37.40
N SER A 747 31.83 49.82 -37.98
CA SER A 747 31.97 50.04 -39.42
C SER A 747 33.03 49.12 -40.01
N ARG A 748 32.68 48.39 -41.08
CA ARG A 748 33.65 47.99 -42.12
C ARG A 748 34.43 49.25 -42.48
N ILE A 749 35.74 49.24 -42.27
CA ILE A 749 36.63 50.36 -42.59
C ILE A 749 36.34 50.78 -44.03
N GLU A 750 35.86 52.01 -44.24
CA GLU A 750 35.90 52.65 -45.55
C GLU A 750 37.38 52.82 -45.90
N TYR A 751 37.84 52.09 -46.91
CA TYR A 751 39.14 52.38 -47.49
C TYR A 751 39.05 53.81 -48.04
N PRO A 752 39.98 54.72 -47.65
CA PRO A 752 39.99 56.04 -48.23
C PRO A 752 40.14 55.91 -49.74
N ASP A 753 39.17 56.44 -50.48
CA ASP A 753 39.26 56.59 -51.93
C ASP A 753 40.56 57.32 -52.23
N LYS A 754 41.44 56.65 -52.99
CA LYS A 754 42.69 57.22 -53.46
C LYS A 754 42.36 58.53 -54.20
N PRO A 755 43.05 59.65 -53.91
CA PRO A 755 42.83 60.89 -54.64
C PRO A 755 43.13 60.67 -56.11
N GLN A 756 42.16 61.03 -56.95
CA GLN A 756 42.33 61.09 -58.39
C GLN A 756 43.40 62.10 -58.78
N ASP A 757 44.22 61.61 -59.69
CA ASP A 757 45.35 62.23 -60.37
C ASP A 757 44.99 63.57 -61.05
N LYS A 758 45.70 64.65 -60.68
CA LYS A 758 45.81 65.88 -61.49
C LYS A 758 47.28 66.10 -61.84
N ARG A 759 47.56 65.88 -63.13
CA ARG A 759 48.79 66.13 -63.89
C ARG A 759 49.60 67.35 -63.44
N GLN A 760 50.92 67.20 -63.37
CA GLN A 760 51.86 68.10 -64.05
C GLN A 760 53.26 67.47 -64.23
N ASP A 761 53.80 67.65 -65.43
CA ASP A 761 55.08 67.17 -65.96
C ASP A 761 56.32 67.70 -65.21
N LYS A 762 57.32 66.83 -64.96
CA LYS A 762 58.66 66.87 -65.59
C LYS A 762 59.72 66.02 -64.84
N LYS A 763 60.35 65.14 -65.63
CA LYS A 763 61.78 64.76 -65.70
C LYS A 763 62.53 64.13 -64.49
N GLN A 764 62.99 62.91 -64.80
CA GLN A 764 64.36 62.38 -64.70
C GLN A 764 64.80 61.54 -63.49
N ASP A 765 65.01 60.27 -63.86
CA ASP A 765 66.23 59.45 -63.70
C ASP A 765 66.52 58.64 -62.43
N ASN A 766 66.63 57.34 -62.72
CA ASN A 766 67.62 56.36 -62.28
C ASN A 766 67.41 55.50 -61.02
N LYS A 767 67.08 54.24 -61.34
CA LYS A 767 67.88 53.01 -61.13
C LYS A 767 68.02 52.40 -59.72
N ASN A 768 67.58 51.14 -59.72
CA ASN A 768 68.23 49.92 -59.21
C ASN A 768 68.43 49.73 -57.71
N GLY A 769 68.04 48.52 -57.24
CA GLY A 769 68.72 47.88 -56.12
C GLY A 769 67.87 46.87 -55.35
N LYS A 770 67.85 45.62 -55.83
CA LYS A 770 67.28 44.44 -55.17
C LYS A 770 68.17 43.97 -53.97
N PRO A 771 67.77 42.94 -53.19
CA PRO A 771 67.84 42.91 -51.73
C PRO A 771 68.89 41.93 -51.19
N LYS A 772 69.02 41.83 -49.86
CA LYS A 772 69.54 40.60 -49.24
C LYS A 772 68.92 40.32 -47.87
N ASP A 773 68.42 39.10 -47.82
CA ASP A 773 67.81 38.33 -46.74
C ASP A 773 68.91 37.56 -46.00
N THR A 774 68.74 37.28 -44.71
CA THR A 774 69.29 36.10 -44.01
C THR A 774 68.71 35.97 -42.58
N ASP A 775 67.70 35.12 -42.45
CA ASP A 775 67.69 33.82 -41.74
C ASP A 775 68.34 33.65 -40.34
N ARG A 776 67.54 33.04 -39.44
CA ARG A 776 67.83 31.93 -38.47
C ARG A 776 68.73 32.19 -37.25
N GLN A 777 68.53 31.65 -36.03
CA GLN A 777 67.50 30.87 -35.30
C GLN A 777 68.03 30.73 -33.81
N PRO A 778 67.41 29.98 -32.85
CA PRO A 778 67.26 30.34 -31.43
C PRO A 778 68.22 29.59 -30.47
N PRO A 779 68.05 29.63 -29.11
CA PRO A 779 67.25 28.60 -28.42
C PRO A 779 66.56 28.98 -27.08
N LYS A 780 65.79 28.00 -26.56
CA LYS A 780 64.93 27.91 -25.36
C LYS A 780 65.63 28.08 -24.00
N GLY A 781 64.84 28.44 -22.97
CA GLY A 781 65.07 28.09 -21.56
C GLY A 781 64.23 28.88 -20.55
N GLU A 782 63.29 28.22 -19.88
CA GLU A 782 62.56 28.63 -18.66
C GLU A 782 62.94 27.63 -17.53
N PRO A 783 62.55 27.78 -16.24
CA PRO A 783 62.02 28.96 -15.52
C PRO A 783 62.61 29.12 -14.07
N ALA A 784 62.34 30.24 -13.38
CA ALA A 784 62.12 30.28 -11.91
C ALA A 784 61.68 31.68 -11.41
N ASP A 785 60.54 31.69 -10.73
CA ASP A 785 60.09 32.51 -9.58
C ASP A 785 60.49 33.99 -9.43
N ALA A 786 59.49 34.88 -9.52
CA ALA A 786 59.32 36.02 -8.62
C ALA A 786 57.86 36.54 -8.61
N LEU A 787 57.33 36.75 -7.41
CA LEU A 787 56.03 37.32 -7.03
C LEU A 787 55.74 38.70 -7.67
N PRO A 788 54.46 39.10 -7.81
CA PRO A 788 54.12 40.52 -7.81
C PRO A 788 53.31 40.95 -6.58
N VAL A 789 53.69 42.14 -6.15
CA VAL A 789 53.22 42.96 -5.04
C VAL A 789 51.79 43.47 -5.27
N GLN A 790 51.03 43.48 -4.16
CA GLN A 790 49.76 44.15 -3.92
C GLN A 790 49.72 45.59 -4.45
N LYS A 791 48.63 45.97 -5.13
CA LYS A 791 48.19 47.36 -5.19
C LYS A 791 46.71 47.48 -4.93
N ASP A 792 46.43 48.55 -4.20
CA ASP A 792 45.41 48.67 -3.18
C ASP A 792 44.02 48.97 -3.75
N ARG A 793 43.01 48.51 -3.02
CA ARG A 793 41.61 48.90 -3.20
C ARG A 793 41.38 50.12 -2.33
N THR A 794 40.98 51.24 -2.92
CA THR A 794 40.15 52.24 -2.25
C THR A 794 39.71 53.28 -3.28
N ASP A 795 38.43 53.25 -3.65
CA ASP A 795 37.68 54.45 -4.04
C ASP A 795 36.18 54.11 -3.98
N LEU A 796 35.71 54.01 -2.73
CA LEU A 796 34.31 54.11 -2.36
C LEU A 796 34.18 55.36 -1.50
N LYS A 797 33.70 56.46 -2.09
CA LYS A 797 32.85 57.49 -1.46
C LYS A 797 32.69 58.71 -2.37
N ARG A 798 31.56 58.78 -3.07
CA ARG A 798 30.68 59.97 -3.17
C ARG A 798 29.50 59.65 -4.07
N LEU A 799 28.52 58.97 -3.50
CA LEU A 799 27.12 59.11 -3.88
C LEU A 799 26.43 59.65 -2.62
N GLY A 800 25.88 60.85 -2.74
CA GLY A 800 25.05 61.43 -1.70
C GLY A 800 23.74 60.66 -1.66
N LEU A 801 23.60 59.82 -0.65
CA LEU A 801 22.37 59.51 0.06
C LEU A 801 22.60 59.93 1.51
#